data_AF-A0A3E2B317-F1
#
_entry.id   AF-A0A3E2B317-F1
#
_cell.length_a   1.000
_cell.length_b   1.000
_cell.length_c   1.000
_cell.angle_alpha   90.00
_cell.angle_beta   90.00
_cell.angle_gamma   90.00
#
_symmetry.space_group_name_H-M   'P 1'
#
loop_
_entity.id
_entity.type
_entity.pdbx_description
1 polymer ?
#
loop_
_entity_poly.entity_id
_entity_poly.type
_entity_poly.pdbx_seq_one_letter_code
_entity_poly.pdbx_strand_id
1 'polypeptide(L)'
;MKYQQWNIAQRSQEAYKAMERQGVPTLVAATLCARGMTDLAEAKGLLSSGEDQLQDPFLMKDMDLATARIGRALRNGEKIAVYGDYDVDGITSTCLLTHYLRAQGGDVCYYIPNRLSEGYGVNREAVEELARQGVRLMITVDCGITAVEEVAYASGLGIDVIITDHHECKEEIPAAVAVVDPHRKDCPYPFKDLAGVGVALKLVMALGGEKRYRALFQEYADLAAVGTVADVMKLLGENRTIVRVGLNHLKKTRRRGLYALMVEAGTLNRAITSTTVGYCLSPRINAAGRMGRAVTAAELILTEDNSQAELLAHELCELNRQRQAVELEIFNQCLALLAGRKQYDCLVLADKAWHQGVVGIVASRLAEQYACPVFMICLQDDGKGKGSCRSYGGFNLFCALERCADLLEGYGGHALAAGFTIQEENIPAFRARMEEIVRQDTGGEEMVSTLQIDGEIENTALLTVEEVEALSMLEPYGAGNPKPVFSLSGVTITCMSDVGGGRHLKMRASRDGRTVDMIFFSVTRAKSGLTVGDRADVAFYPQINEYRGSRSVQLHLVDLRPAYSAQQLNEQALYRKYSRGEPLSPCEARMMIPQREEFAAVWRYLANRDGEVVEVPASLARKVAQEGDLWESTLHTMICLEVLESFDLVTLRPEEGGALRIRLQKRRGKGKVALYQAPIIQKLQAIAWGEERRSHLSS
;
A
#
# COMPACT_ATOMS: atom_id res chain seq x y z
N MET A 1 0.16 -13.08 -10.63
CA MET A 1 -0.90 -12.07 -10.72
C MET A 1 -1.24 -11.63 -9.31
N LYS A 2 -1.04 -10.34 -8.98
CA LYS A 2 -1.35 -9.76 -7.66
C LYS A 2 -2.78 -9.25 -7.58
N TYR A 3 -3.31 -8.75 -8.68
CA TYR A 3 -4.65 -8.16 -8.75
C TYR A 3 -5.56 -9.01 -9.64
N GLN A 4 -6.79 -9.28 -9.18
CA GLN A 4 -7.76 -10.03 -9.97
C GLN A 4 -8.32 -9.19 -11.13
N GLN A 5 -8.46 -7.87 -10.94
CA GLN A 5 -9.05 -6.97 -11.94
C GLN A 5 -8.15 -5.75 -12.20
N TRP A 6 -7.99 -5.39 -13.47
CA TRP A 6 -7.35 -4.14 -13.90
C TRP A 6 -8.41 -3.18 -14.44
N ASN A 7 -8.49 -2.00 -13.84
CA ASN A 7 -9.38 -0.92 -14.24
C ASN A 7 -8.55 0.14 -14.96
N ILE A 8 -8.65 0.17 -16.29
CA ILE A 8 -7.95 1.15 -17.12
C ILE A 8 -8.85 2.36 -17.27
N ALA A 9 -8.36 3.52 -16.81
CA ALA A 9 -9.09 4.77 -16.86
C ALA A 9 -9.37 5.18 -18.31
N GLN A 10 -10.59 5.67 -18.57
CA GLN A 10 -10.91 6.36 -19.81
C GLN A 10 -10.56 7.84 -19.67
N ARG A 11 -9.87 8.41 -20.67
CA ARG A 11 -9.46 9.82 -20.70
C ARG A 11 -10.24 10.61 -21.74
N SER A 12 -10.53 11.88 -21.46
CA SER A 12 -11.03 12.80 -22.50
C SER A 12 -9.93 13.07 -23.53
N GLN A 13 -10.21 12.69 -24.78
CA GLN A 13 -9.25 12.86 -25.86
C GLN A 13 -9.14 14.32 -26.30
N GLU A 14 -10.19 15.14 -26.09
CA GLU A 14 -10.14 16.58 -26.33
C GLU A 14 -9.20 17.28 -25.34
N ALA A 15 -9.40 17.05 -24.03
CA ALA A 15 -8.60 17.66 -22.98
C ALA A 15 -7.12 17.26 -23.09
N TYR A 16 -6.86 15.97 -23.33
CA TYR A 16 -5.53 15.42 -23.53
C TYR A 16 -4.78 16.15 -24.66
N LYS A 17 -5.39 16.26 -25.84
CA LYS A 17 -4.79 16.97 -26.99
C LYS A 17 -4.63 18.47 -26.73
N ALA A 18 -5.53 19.08 -25.96
CA ALA A 18 -5.43 20.49 -25.60
C ALA A 18 -4.21 20.75 -24.70
N MET A 19 -3.95 19.87 -23.72
CA MET A 19 -2.77 19.95 -22.85
C MET A 19 -1.46 19.76 -23.64
N GLU A 20 -1.41 18.77 -24.53
CA GLU A 20 -0.23 18.54 -25.39
C GLU A 20 0.10 19.77 -26.24
N ARG A 21 -0.91 20.40 -26.87
CA ARG A 21 -0.72 21.63 -27.68
C ARG A 21 -0.18 22.81 -26.86
N GLN A 22 -0.35 22.78 -25.54
CA GLN A 22 0.09 23.81 -24.61
C GLN A 22 1.46 23.46 -23.98
N GLY A 23 2.11 22.40 -24.44
CA GLY A 23 3.46 22.00 -24.01
C GLY A 23 3.49 21.11 -22.77
N VAL A 24 2.36 20.57 -22.32
CA VAL A 24 2.34 19.55 -21.26
C VAL A 24 2.85 18.22 -21.86
N PRO A 25 3.84 17.56 -21.24
CA PRO A 25 4.35 16.28 -21.73
C PRO A 25 3.27 15.19 -21.81
N THR A 26 3.43 14.28 -22.77
CA THR A 26 2.44 13.28 -23.19
C THR A 26 1.95 12.43 -22.01
N LEU A 27 2.86 11.82 -21.26
CA LEU A 27 2.52 10.93 -20.14
C LEU A 27 1.92 11.71 -18.96
N VAL A 28 2.32 12.97 -18.77
CA VAL A 28 1.75 13.87 -17.75
C VAL A 28 0.31 14.21 -18.10
N ALA A 29 0.06 14.67 -19.34
CA ALA A 29 -1.28 15.00 -19.82
C ALA A 29 -2.21 13.79 -19.76
N ALA A 30 -1.72 12.61 -20.15
CA ALA A 30 -2.47 11.35 -20.07
C ALA A 30 -2.92 11.07 -18.62
N THR A 31 -1.99 11.19 -17.66
CA THR A 31 -2.27 10.95 -16.24
C THR A 31 -3.28 11.95 -15.69
N LEU A 32 -3.12 13.24 -15.97
CA LEU A 32 -4.03 14.28 -15.47
C LEU A 32 -5.46 14.06 -15.98
N CYS A 33 -5.61 13.82 -17.28
CA CYS A 33 -6.93 13.56 -17.88
C CYS A 33 -7.57 12.28 -17.35
N ALA A 34 -6.78 11.22 -17.13
CA ALA A 34 -7.25 9.97 -16.54
C ALA A 34 -7.76 10.12 -15.10
N ARG A 35 -7.20 11.09 -14.37
CA ARG A 35 -7.62 11.46 -13.01
C ARG A 35 -8.74 12.50 -12.97
N GLY A 36 -9.39 12.75 -14.11
CA GLY A 36 -10.54 13.66 -14.22
C GLY A 36 -10.18 15.14 -14.40
N MET A 37 -8.89 15.49 -14.44
CA MET A 37 -8.46 16.87 -14.65
C MET A 37 -8.51 17.22 -16.13
N THR A 38 -9.55 17.96 -16.52
CA THR A 38 -9.79 18.36 -17.91
C THR A 38 -9.57 19.85 -18.16
N ASP A 39 -9.48 20.65 -17.10
CA ASP A 39 -9.19 22.09 -17.18
C ASP A 39 -7.68 22.36 -17.19
N LEU A 40 -7.25 23.23 -18.11
CA LEU A 40 -5.83 23.56 -18.28
C LEU A 40 -5.30 24.46 -17.15
N ALA A 41 -6.11 25.37 -16.61
CA ALA A 41 -5.69 26.24 -15.51
C ALA A 41 -5.52 25.43 -14.22
N GLU A 42 -6.43 24.48 -13.97
CA GLU A 42 -6.32 23.50 -12.88
C GLU A 42 -5.04 22.65 -13.01
N ALA A 43 -4.78 22.11 -14.20
CA ALA A 43 -3.55 21.37 -14.50
C ALA A 43 -2.30 22.22 -14.28
N LYS A 44 -2.27 23.46 -14.78
CA LYS A 44 -1.15 24.37 -14.55
C LYS A 44 -0.97 24.67 -13.08
N GLY A 45 -2.04 24.92 -12.32
CA GLY A 45 -1.98 25.16 -10.87
C GLY A 45 -1.36 23.99 -10.10
N LEU A 46 -1.77 22.76 -10.42
CA LEU A 46 -1.21 21.55 -9.81
C LEU A 46 0.28 21.38 -10.15
N LEU A 47 0.66 21.64 -11.41
CA LEU A 47 2.04 21.48 -11.87
C LEU A 47 2.95 22.64 -11.43
N SER A 48 2.41 23.85 -11.23
CA SER A 48 3.18 25.04 -10.87
C SER A 48 3.43 25.21 -9.37
N SER A 49 2.67 24.50 -8.52
CA SER A 49 2.79 24.39 -7.04
C SER A 49 3.76 25.39 -6.38
N GLY A 50 3.38 26.67 -6.38
CA GLY A 50 4.10 27.74 -5.69
C GLY A 50 3.60 27.93 -4.25
N GLU A 51 4.27 28.78 -3.49
CA GLU A 51 3.86 29.16 -2.12
C GLU A 51 2.49 29.85 -2.09
N ASP A 52 2.02 30.38 -3.22
CA ASP A 52 0.74 31.11 -3.35
C ASP A 52 -0.49 30.23 -3.10
N GLN A 53 -0.32 28.90 -2.95
CA GLN A 53 -1.39 27.97 -2.57
C GLN A 53 -1.64 27.92 -1.05
N LEU A 54 -0.74 28.49 -0.24
CA LEU A 54 -0.89 28.52 1.21
C LEU A 54 -1.97 29.53 1.61
N GLN A 55 -2.92 29.06 2.42
CA GLN A 55 -4.03 29.82 2.96
C GLN A 55 -3.59 30.63 4.19
N ASP A 56 -4.27 31.74 4.45
CA ASP A 56 -4.04 32.56 5.63
C ASP A 56 -4.35 31.77 6.92
N PRO A 57 -3.39 31.58 7.85
CA PRO A 57 -3.62 30.92 9.13
C PRO A 57 -4.77 31.50 9.93
N PHE A 58 -5.06 32.81 9.84
CA PHE A 58 -6.14 33.45 10.59
C PHE A 58 -7.55 33.08 10.09
N LEU A 59 -7.65 32.36 8.97
CA LEU A 59 -8.90 31.71 8.57
C LEU A 59 -9.22 30.46 9.41
N MET A 60 -8.24 29.90 10.15
CA MET A 60 -8.52 28.87 11.14
C MET A 60 -9.14 29.52 12.38
N LYS A 61 -10.27 28.96 12.81
CA LYS A 61 -11.00 29.42 13.98
C LYS A 61 -10.11 29.40 15.22
N ASP A 62 -10.21 30.46 16.02
CA ASP A 62 -9.45 30.71 17.26
C ASP A 62 -7.91 30.85 17.09
N MET A 63 -7.39 30.93 15.86
CA MET A 63 -5.97 31.22 15.63
C MET A 63 -5.54 32.56 16.24
N ASP A 64 -6.41 33.56 16.21
CA ASP A 64 -6.22 34.86 16.86
C ASP A 64 -6.15 34.75 18.39
N LEU A 65 -7.03 33.96 19.01
CA LEU A 65 -7.02 33.69 20.45
C LEU A 65 -5.76 32.93 20.88
N ALA A 66 -5.38 31.91 20.12
CA ALA A 66 -4.16 31.12 20.36
C ALA A 66 -2.91 32.00 20.30
N THR A 67 -2.75 32.77 19.22
CA THR A 67 -1.60 33.66 19.04
C THR A 67 -1.51 34.74 20.12
N ALA A 68 -2.65 35.34 20.50
CA ALA A 68 -2.72 36.32 21.58
C ALA A 68 -2.30 35.73 22.94
N ARG A 69 -2.78 34.52 23.26
CA ARG A 69 -2.47 33.84 24.53
C ARG A 69 -1.02 33.39 24.63
N ILE A 70 -0.45 32.85 23.54
CA ILE A 70 0.96 32.48 23.46
C ILE A 70 1.84 33.73 23.58
N GLY A 71 1.49 34.80 22.86
CA GLY A 71 2.20 36.09 22.96
C GLY A 71 2.18 36.66 24.38
N ARG A 72 1.08 36.48 25.14
CA ARG A 72 1.01 36.84 26.56
C ARG A 72 1.97 36.01 27.40
N ALA A 73 1.99 34.68 27.23
CA ALA A 73 2.90 33.81 27.96
C ALA A 73 4.36 34.20 27.76
N LEU A 74 4.77 34.43 26.50
CA LEU A 74 6.13 34.84 26.15
C LEU A 74 6.52 36.17 26.80
N ARG A 75 5.64 37.19 26.76
CA ARG A 75 5.90 38.50 27.40
C ARG A 75 6.00 38.42 28.91
N ASN A 76 5.21 37.55 29.53
CA ASN A 76 5.15 37.39 30.98
C ASN A 76 6.22 36.43 31.53
N GLY A 77 6.98 35.75 30.66
CA GLY A 77 7.91 34.70 31.09
C GLY A 77 7.19 33.51 31.73
N GLU A 78 5.95 33.23 31.31
CA GLU A 78 5.21 32.06 31.76
C GLU A 78 5.86 30.78 31.20
N LYS A 79 5.94 29.73 32.02
CA LYS A 79 6.41 28.44 31.57
C LYS A 79 5.36 27.75 30.69
N ILE A 80 5.76 27.35 29.49
CA ILE A 80 4.92 26.74 28.46
C ILE A 80 5.26 25.27 28.32
N ALA A 81 4.25 24.40 28.24
CA ALA A 81 4.41 23.00 27.84
C ALA A 81 3.83 22.77 26.45
N VAL A 82 4.62 22.19 25.53
CA VAL A 82 4.10 21.65 24.27
C VAL A 82 3.79 20.16 24.48
N TYR A 83 2.53 19.77 24.41
CA TYR A 83 2.06 18.41 24.60
C TYR A 83 1.76 17.77 23.24
N GLY A 84 2.52 16.75 22.84
CA GLY A 84 2.34 16.09 21.54
C GLY A 84 1.84 14.67 21.61
N ASP A 85 1.75 14.03 20.45
CA ASP A 85 1.58 12.58 20.32
C ASP A 85 2.91 11.85 20.03
N TYR A 86 2.92 10.53 20.24
CA TYR A 86 4.08 9.65 20.12
C TYR A 86 4.40 9.19 18.70
N ASP A 87 3.57 9.51 17.72
CA ASP A 87 3.84 9.20 16.32
C ASP A 87 4.65 10.31 15.62
N VAL A 88 4.92 10.14 14.33
CA VAL A 88 5.82 11.06 13.62
C VAL A 88 5.21 12.45 13.48
N ASP A 89 3.89 12.56 13.31
CA ASP A 89 3.23 13.85 13.16
C ASP A 89 3.26 14.61 14.49
N GLY A 90 2.85 13.97 15.58
CA GLY A 90 2.93 14.53 16.92
C GLY A 90 4.35 14.89 17.36
N ILE A 91 5.34 14.03 17.08
CA ILE A 91 6.75 14.30 17.37
C ILE A 91 7.25 15.51 16.57
N THR A 92 7.00 15.56 15.26
CA THR A 92 7.47 16.68 14.42
C THR A 92 6.76 17.98 14.77
N SER A 93 5.48 17.94 15.10
CA SER A 93 4.71 19.09 15.61
C SER A 93 5.27 19.62 16.92
N THR A 94 5.59 18.72 17.85
CA THR A 94 6.17 19.04 19.15
C THR A 94 7.52 19.72 18.97
N CYS A 95 8.39 19.14 18.15
CA CYS A 95 9.72 19.70 17.89
C CYS A 95 9.63 21.05 17.18
N LEU A 96 8.75 21.19 16.19
CA LEU A 96 8.54 22.43 15.44
C LEU A 96 8.15 23.58 16.38
N LEU A 97 7.09 23.39 17.18
CA LEU A 97 6.59 24.43 18.06
C LEU A 97 7.56 24.72 19.22
N THR A 98 8.15 23.68 19.81
CA THR A 98 9.15 23.82 20.88
C THR A 98 10.35 24.62 20.40
N HIS A 99 10.91 24.29 19.24
CA HIS A 99 12.05 24.99 18.66
C HIS A 99 11.71 26.47 18.42
N TYR A 100 10.56 26.76 17.81
CA TYR A 100 10.12 28.12 17.55
C TYR A 100 9.98 28.95 18.84
N LEU A 101 9.25 28.44 19.84
CA LEU A 101 8.98 29.17 21.08
C LEU A 101 10.26 29.42 21.90
N ARG A 102 11.20 28.45 21.94
CA ARG A 102 12.52 28.65 22.53
C ARG A 102 13.33 29.71 21.78
N ALA A 103 13.29 29.71 20.45
CA ALA A 103 13.93 30.74 19.63
C ALA A 103 13.31 32.14 19.82
N GLN A 104 12.08 32.24 20.33
CA GLN A 104 11.46 33.51 20.76
C GLN A 104 11.76 33.87 22.23
N GLY A 105 12.60 33.10 22.92
CA GLY A 105 13.02 33.36 24.31
C GLY A 105 12.07 32.82 25.38
N GLY A 106 11.11 31.95 25.03
CA GLY A 106 10.21 31.33 26.00
C GLY A 106 10.88 30.27 26.89
N ASP A 107 10.40 30.11 28.12
CA ASP A 107 10.68 28.94 28.97
C ASP A 107 9.73 27.80 28.59
N VAL A 108 10.24 26.84 27.82
CA VAL A 108 9.43 25.81 27.14
C VAL A 108 9.95 24.42 27.45
N CYS A 109 9.09 23.59 28.04
CA CYS A 109 9.24 22.14 28.08
C CYS A 109 8.30 21.47 27.05
N TYR A 110 8.56 20.20 26.74
CA TYR A 110 7.67 19.40 25.93
C TYR A 110 7.31 18.11 26.66
N TYR A 111 6.16 17.54 26.32
CA TYR A 111 5.67 16.27 26.83
C TYR A 111 5.18 15.42 25.66
N ILE A 112 5.62 14.16 25.62
CA ILE A 112 5.17 13.18 24.63
C ILE A 112 4.78 11.92 25.42
N PRO A 113 3.51 11.49 25.39
CA PRO A 113 3.04 10.37 26.18
C PRO A 113 3.65 9.05 25.74
N ASN A 114 3.78 8.11 26.67
CA ASN A 114 4.22 6.75 26.32
C ASN A 114 3.06 5.91 25.76
N ARG A 115 3.17 5.51 24.50
CA ARG A 115 2.18 4.68 23.79
C ARG A 115 1.75 3.41 24.53
N LEU A 116 2.66 2.77 25.26
CA LEU A 116 2.42 1.47 25.89
C LEU A 116 1.78 1.61 27.27
N SER A 117 2.23 2.57 28.09
CA SER A 117 1.76 2.73 29.46
C SER A 117 0.63 3.75 29.62
N GLU A 118 0.63 4.83 28.82
CA GLU A 118 -0.33 5.92 28.94
C GLU A 118 -1.37 5.89 27.83
N GLY A 119 -1.00 5.41 26.64
CA GLY A 119 -1.87 5.40 25.48
C GLY A 119 -1.91 6.76 24.77
N TYR A 120 -2.97 6.99 24.00
CA TYR A 120 -3.15 8.19 23.17
C TYR A 120 -3.91 9.29 23.90
N GLY A 121 -3.54 10.54 23.62
CA GLY A 121 -4.24 11.74 24.08
C GLY A 121 -3.72 12.29 25.41
N VAL A 122 -4.31 13.41 25.83
CA VAL A 122 -4.00 14.05 27.11
C VAL A 122 -4.50 13.17 28.24
N ASN A 123 -3.69 12.99 29.28
CA ASN A 123 -4.06 12.27 30.49
C ASN A 123 -3.86 13.14 31.74
N ARG A 124 -4.58 12.80 32.82
CA ARG A 124 -4.62 13.62 34.05
C ARG A 124 -3.27 13.61 34.77
N GLU A 125 -2.60 12.48 34.83
CA GLU A 125 -1.31 12.31 35.52
C GLU A 125 -0.23 13.22 34.90
N ALA A 126 -0.19 13.31 33.58
CA ALA A 126 0.69 14.21 32.85
C ALA A 126 0.35 15.69 33.14
N VAL A 127 -0.93 16.04 33.17
CA VAL A 127 -1.37 17.40 33.52
C VAL A 127 -0.94 17.79 34.94
N GLU A 128 -1.05 16.87 35.91
CA GLU A 128 -0.57 17.10 37.27
C GLU A 128 0.94 17.29 37.34
N GLU A 129 1.69 16.50 36.58
CA GLU A 129 3.14 16.62 36.50
C GLU A 129 3.54 17.98 35.92
N LEU A 130 2.90 18.42 34.84
CA LEU A 130 3.12 19.74 34.25
C LEU A 130 2.75 20.87 35.23
N ALA A 131 1.66 20.73 35.97
CA ALA A 131 1.28 21.68 37.03
C ALA A 131 2.36 21.77 38.12
N ARG A 132 2.88 20.62 38.58
CA ARG A 132 3.97 20.55 39.57
C ARG A 132 5.26 21.18 39.06
N GLN A 133 5.50 21.15 37.75
CA GLN A 133 6.63 21.82 37.10
C GLN A 133 6.44 23.34 36.91
N GLY A 134 5.30 23.90 37.33
CA GLY A 134 5.01 25.33 37.26
C GLY A 134 4.51 25.81 35.90
N VAL A 135 4.06 24.91 35.02
CA VAL A 135 3.49 25.25 33.73
C VAL A 135 2.23 26.10 33.91
N ARG A 136 2.09 27.17 33.12
CA ARG A 136 0.93 28.07 33.12
C ARG A 136 0.15 28.04 31.81
N LEU A 137 0.78 27.58 30.74
CA LEU A 137 0.18 27.39 29.43
C LEU A 137 0.58 26.02 28.88
N MET A 138 -0.41 25.18 28.57
CA MET A 138 -0.22 23.96 27.82
C MET A 138 -0.74 24.15 26.40
N ILE A 139 0.06 23.77 25.40
CA ILE A 139 -0.32 23.81 23.99
C ILE A 139 -0.26 22.37 23.47
N THR A 140 -1.41 21.78 23.17
CA THR A 140 -1.45 20.45 22.56
C THR A 140 -1.21 20.56 21.05
N VAL A 141 -0.47 19.60 20.50
CA VAL A 141 -0.20 19.45 19.08
C VAL A 141 -0.55 18.02 18.67
N ASP A 142 -1.30 17.87 17.58
CA ASP A 142 -1.70 16.56 17.04
C ASP A 142 -2.55 15.69 18.02
N CYS A 143 -3.12 16.34 19.03
CA CYS A 143 -4.00 15.71 20.00
C CYS A 143 -4.79 16.78 20.77
N GLY A 144 -5.76 16.30 21.55
CA GLY A 144 -6.48 17.11 22.52
C GLY A 144 -7.90 17.47 22.13
N ILE A 145 -8.32 17.31 20.87
CA ILE A 145 -9.70 17.65 20.45
C ILE A 145 -10.80 16.85 21.17
N THR A 146 -10.44 15.69 21.75
CA THR A 146 -11.36 14.87 22.54
C THR A 146 -11.17 14.98 24.05
N ALA A 147 -10.21 15.78 24.52
CA ALA A 147 -9.76 15.83 25.92
C ALA A 147 -10.61 16.78 26.79
N VAL A 148 -11.94 16.61 26.78
CA VAL A 148 -12.89 17.54 27.43
C VAL A 148 -12.64 17.60 28.94
N GLU A 149 -12.54 16.44 29.58
CA GLU A 149 -12.35 16.36 31.03
C GLU A 149 -10.96 16.81 31.45
N GLU A 150 -9.93 16.45 30.69
CA GLU A 150 -8.54 16.76 31.01
C GLU A 150 -8.25 18.26 30.85
N VAL A 151 -8.87 18.92 29.88
CA VAL A 151 -8.78 20.39 29.72
C VAL A 151 -9.49 21.11 30.87
N ALA A 152 -10.66 20.62 31.30
CA ALA A 152 -11.35 21.16 32.47
C ALA A 152 -10.50 20.97 33.75
N TYR A 153 -9.86 19.81 33.88
CA TYR A 153 -8.96 19.50 34.98
C TYR A 153 -7.71 20.41 35.00
N ALA A 154 -7.05 20.58 33.85
CA ALA A 154 -5.92 21.51 33.69
C ALA A 154 -6.29 22.95 34.09
N SER A 155 -7.48 23.39 33.67
CA SER A 155 -8.02 24.70 34.04
C SER A 155 -8.21 24.83 35.56
N GLY A 156 -8.68 23.78 36.23
CA GLY A 156 -8.80 23.71 37.69
C GLY A 156 -7.46 23.81 38.44
N LEU A 157 -6.36 23.42 37.79
CA LEU A 157 -4.99 23.58 38.29
C LEU A 157 -4.35 24.93 37.92
N GLY A 158 -5.09 25.81 37.23
CA GLY A 158 -4.60 27.12 36.78
C GLY A 158 -3.65 27.04 35.59
N ILE A 159 -3.81 26.02 34.74
CA ILE A 159 -3.13 25.88 33.46
C ILE A 159 -4.12 26.26 32.36
N ASP A 160 -3.80 27.30 31.59
CA ASP A 160 -4.53 27.60 30.37
C ASP A 160 -4.17 26.56 29.30
N VAL A 161 -5.14 26.09 28.52
CA VAL A 161 -4.91 25.14 27.43
C VAL A 161 -5.22 25.78 26.08
N ILE A 162 -4.34 25.55 25.10
CA ILE A 162 -4.60 25.77 23.67
C ILE A 162 -4.52 24.41 22.99
N ILE A 163 -5.49 24.09 22.15
CA ILE A 163 -5.49 22.87 21.35
C ILE A 163 -5.13 23.23 19.92
N THR A 164 -4.13 22.53 19.36
CA THR A 164 -3.90 22.50 17.91
C THR A 164 -3.98 21.04 17.45
N ASP A 165 -4.99 20.74 16.65
CA ASP A 165 -5.32 19.37 16.28
C ASP A 165 -5.89 19.33 14.85
N HIS A 166 -6.02 18.14 14.31
CA HIS A 166 -6.57 17.89 12.98
C HIS A 166 -7.49 16.67 12.94
N HIS A 167 -7.73 16.01 14.07
CA HIS A 167 -8.64 14.87 14.15
C HIS A 167 -10.11 15.29 14.03
N GLU A 168 -10.99 14.33 13.73
CA GLU A 168 -12.42 14.59 13.64
C GLU A 168 -13.01 15.07 14.98
N CYS A 169 -13.71 16.20 14.95
CA CYS A 169 -14.33 16.79 16.12
C CYS A 169 -15.59 16.00 16.56
N LYS A 170 -15.71 15.71 17.85
CA LYS A 170 -16.95 15.21 18.46
C LYS A 170 -18.00 16.33 18.55
N GLU A 171 -19.22 15.99 18.98
CA GLU A 171 -20.28 16.98 19.20
C GLU A 171 -19.90 18.00 20.28
N GLU A 172 -19.31 17.51 21.37
CA GLU A 172 -18.71 18.32 22.42
C GLU A 172 -17.21 18.44 22.18
N ILE A 173 -16.70 19.68 22.22
CA ILE A 173 -15.27 20.00 22.13
C ILE A 173 -14.78 20.63 23.44
N PRO A 174 -13.49 20.51 23.79
CA PRO A 174 -12.98 20.99 25.07
C PRO A 174 -13.09 22.51 25.23
N ALA A 175 -13.39 22.95 26.46
CA ALA A 175 -13.45 24.36 26.83
C ALA A 175 -12.05 24.97 27.04
N ALA A 176 -11.20 24.89 26.03
CA ALA A 176 -9.86 25.47 26.01
C ALA A 176 -9.90 26.99 25.71
N VAL A 177 -8.79 27.70 25.96
CA VAL A 177 -8.66 29.13 25.61
C VAL A 177 -8.78 29.33 24.09
N ALA A 178 -8.29 28.37 23.32
CA ALA A 178 -8.42 28.31 21.87
C ALA A 178 -8.40 26.85 21.41
N VAL A 179 -9.23 26.52 20.42
CA VAL A 179 -9.23 25.21 19.75
C VAL A 179 -9.01 25.41 18.26
N VAL A 180 -7.77 25.27 17.82
CA VAL A 180 -7.35 25.47 16.43
C VAL A 180 -7.37 24.14 15.71
N ASP A 181 -8.46 23.85 15.03
CA ASP A 181 -8.65 22.62 14.27
C ASP A 181 -9.44 22.92 12.99
N PRO A 182 -8.97 22.49 11.80
CA PRO A 182 -9.68 22.70 10.55
C PRO A 182 -11.02 21.97 10.48
N HIS A 183 -11.20 20.82 11.14
CA HIS A 183 -12.41 19.98 11.10
C HIS A 183 -13.54 20.48 12.02
N ARG A 184 -13.30 21.53 12.81
CA ARG A 184 -14.37 22.21 13.54
C ARG A 184 -15.50 22.63 12.60
N LYS A 185 -16.74 22.32 13.00
CA LYS A 185 -17.96 22.64 12.23
C LYS A 185 -18.11 24.13 11.92
N ASP A 186 -17.62 25.01 12.80
CA ASP A 186 -17.66 26.47 12.67
C ASP A 186 -16.38 27.09 12.07
N CYS A 187 -15.41 26.27 11.65
CA CYS A 187 -14.15 26.75 11.12
C CYS A 187 -14.21 27.01 9.60
N PRO A 188 -14.01 28.26 9.15
CA PRO A 188 -14.12 28.62 7.73
C PRO A 188 -12.86 28.27 6.92
N TYR A 189 -11.82 27.72 7.55
CA TYR A 189 -10.57 27.41 6.88
C TYR A 189 -10.81 26.48 5.67
N PRO A 190 -10.36 26.83 4.45
CA PRO A 190 -10.82 26.16 3.24
C PRO A 190 -10.19 24.79 3.00
N PHE A 191 -8.99 24.53 3.53
CA PHE A 191 -8.28 23.27 3.31
C PHE A 191 -8.30 22.40 4.58
N LYS A 192 -9.09 21.32 4.58
CA LYS A 192 -9.35 20.51 5.77
C LYS A 192 -8.31 19.42 6.02
N ASP A 193 -7.62 18.96 4.99
CA ASP A 193 -6.71 17.81 5.06
C ASP A 193 -5.32 18.15 5.67
N LEU A 194 -5.14 19.19 6.49
CA LEU A 194 -3.84 19.44 7.14
C LEU A 194 -3.50 18.32 8.15
N ALA A 195 -2.23 17.93 8.21
CA ALA A 195 -1.68 17.14 9.32
C ALA A 195 -1.59 18.00 10.59
N GLY A 196 -1.44 17.39 11.77
CA GLY A 196 -1.15 18.07 13.03
C GLY A 196 0.07 19.01 12.91
N VAL A 197 1.15 18.57 12.25
CA VAL A 197 2.33 19.41 12.00
C VAL A 197 2.04 20.55 11.03
N GLY A 198 1.08 20.37 10.14
CA GLY A 198 0.59 21.41 9.24
C GLY A 198 -0.14 22.51 10.02
N VAL A 199 -0.98 22.14 10.98
CA VAL A 199 -1.65 23.09 11.89
C VAL A 199 -0.62 23.80 12.79
N ALA A 200 0.35 23.07 13.35
CA ALA A 200 1.43 23.66 14.14
C ALA A 200 2.30 24.64 13.34
N LEU A 201 2.61 24.31 12.07
CA LEU A 201 3.31 25.20 11.14
C LEU A 201 2.51 26.49 10.90
N LYS A 202 1.19 26.38 10.68
CA LYS A 202 0.30 27.54 10.50
C LYS A 202 0.25 28.43 11.74
N LEU A 203 0.23 27.83 12.94
CA LEU A 203 0.33 28.57 14.20
C LEU A 203 1.66 29.34 14.29
N VAL A 204 2.79 28.71 13.99
CA VAL A 204 4.10 29.39 13.98
C VAL A 204 4.14 30.53 12.96
N MET A 205 3.59 30.31 11.76
CA MET A 205 3.49 31.35 10.73
C MET A 205 2.63 32.54 11.20
N ALA A 206 1.52 32.28 11.90
CA ALA A 206 0.68 33.31 12.49
C ALA A 206 1.41 34.10 13.60
N LEU A 207 2.12 33.40 14.49
CA LEU A 207 2.91 34.01 15.57
C LEU A 207 4.04 34.91 15.05
N GLY A 208 4.61 34.59 13.88
CA GLY A 208 5.67 35.39 13.25
C GLY A 208 5.18 36.69 12.60
N GLY A 209 3.87 36.79 12.34
CA GLY A 209 3.26 37.87 11.59
C GLY A 209 3.70 37.96 10.12
N GLU A 210 3.11 38.90 9.39
CA GLU A 210 3.28 39.05 7.93
C GLU A 210 4.76 39.15 7.48
N LYS A 211 5.60 39.82 8.27
CA LYS A 211 7.03 40.02 7.95
C LYS A 211 7.86 38.73 7.97
N ARG A 212 7.52 37.77 8.85
CA ARG A 212 8.26 36.51 9.01
C ARG A 212 7.54 35.31 8.42
N TYR A 213 6.30 35.48 7.95
CA TYR A 213 5.44 34.43 7.41
C TYR A 213 6.17 33.47 6.46
N ARG A 214 6.76 34.00 5.38
CA ARG A 214 7.50 33.19 4.39
C ARG A 214 8.77 32.59 4.96
N ALA A 215 9.52 33.33 5.78
CA ALA A 215 10.76 32.85 6.37
C ALA A 215 10.52 31.65 7.31
N LEU A 216 9.45 31.71 8.12
CA LEU A 216 9.08 30.63 9.02
C LEU A 216 8.53 29.41 8.27
N PHE A 217 7.74 29.62 7.22
CA PHE A 217 7.33 28.53 6.34
C PHE A 217 8.57 27.78 5.79
N GLN A 218 9.51 28.53 5.22
CA GLN A 218 10.76 27.96 4.70
C GLN A 218 11.60 27.28 5.81
N GLU A 219 11.67 27.88 6.99
CA GLU A 219 12.44 27.34 8.11
C GLU A 219 11.93 25.97 8.55
N TYR A 220 10.60 25.75 8.63
CA TYR A 220 10.00 24.55 9.22
C TYR A 220 9.36 23.58 8.22
N ALA A 221 9.37 23.90 6.92
CA ALA A 221 8.77 23.06 5.89
C ALA A 221 9.33 21.62 5.88
N ASP A 222 10.59 21.41 6.27
CA ASP A 222 11.19 20.08 6.32
C ASP A 222 10.53 19.16 7.36
N LEU A 223 10.33 19.65 8.59
CA LEU A 223 9.59 18.93 9.64
C LEU A 223 8.13 18.70 9.25
N ALA A 224 7.49 19.75 8.73
CA ALA A 224 6.09 19.65 8.31
C ALA A 224 5.90 18.64 7.18
N ALA A 225 6.85 18.55 6.24
CA ALA A 225 6.82 17.53 5.21
C ALA A 225 6.99 16.11 5.77
N VAL A 226 7.84 15.92 6.79
CA VAL A 226 8.03 14.61 7.42
C VAL A 226 6.76 14.14 8.13
N GLY A 227 6.14 14.98 8.96
CA GLY A 227 4.88 14.65 9.65
C GLY A 227 3.74 14.41 8.66
N THR A 228 3.52 15.34 7.72
CA THR A 228 2.43 15.23 6.72
C THR A 228 2.51 13.95 5.89
N VAL A 229 3.71 13.53 5.47
CA VAL A 229 3.89 12.27 4.72
C VAL A 229 3.74 11.06 5.63
N ALA A 230 4.21 11.14 6.88
CA ALA A 230 4.13 10.03 7.82
C ALA A 230 2.70 9.72 8.26
N ASP A 231 1.87 10.76 8.36
CA ASP A 231 0.45 10.65 8.69
C ASP A 231 -0.45 10.31 7.48
N VAL A 232 0.18 10.09 6.31
CA VAL A 232 -0.53 9.62 5.10
C VAL A 232 -1.61 10.61 4.65
N MET A 233 -1.41 11.90 4.93
CA MET A 233 -2.34 12.95 4.50
C MET A 233 -2.37 13.08 2.98
N LYS A 234 -3.51 13.54 2.43
CA LYS A 234 -3.65 13.77 0.99
C LYS A 234 -2.63 14.80 0.53
N LEU A 235 -1.79 14.44 -0.44
CA LEU A 235 -0.75 15.31 -1.00
C LEU A 235 -1.31 16.19 -2.12
N LEU A 236 -2.37 16.91 -1.79
CA LEU A 236 -3.08 17.89 -2.62
C LEU A 236 -3.05 19.25 -1.89
N GLY A 237 -3.47 20.32 -2.59
CA GLY A 237 -3.61 21.65 -1.99
C GLY A 237 -2.37 22.10 -1.20
N GLU A 238 -2.57 22.54 0.04
CA GLU A 238 -1.48 23.04 0.89
C GLU A 238 -0.46 21.97 1.26
N ASN A 239 -0.90 20.74 1.57
CA ASN A 239 0.00 19.64 1.88
C ASN A 239 0.97 19.36 0.73
N ARG A 240 0.49 19.46 -0.52
CA ARG A 240 1.36 19.32 -1.69
C ARG A 240 2.48 20.36 -1.69
N THR A 241 2.14 21.62 -1.41
CA THR A 241 3.12 22.72 -1.33
C THR A 241 4.08 22.54 -0.16
N ILE A 242 3.57 22.24 1.05
CA ILE A 242 4.36 21.97 2.25
C ILE A 242 5.36 20.85 1.98
N VAL A 243 4.89 19.71 1.47
CA VAL A 243 5.72 18.54 1.21
C VAL A 243 6.71 18.80 0.08
N ARG A 244 6.32 19.49 -0.99
CA ARG A 244 7.24 19.82 -2.10
C ARG A 244 8.41 20.70 -1.63
N VAL A 245 8.11 21.75 -0.85
CA VAL A 245 9.14 22.65 -0.30
C VAL A 245 9.99 21.92 0.73
N GLY A 246 9.36 21.20 1.65
CA GLY A 246 10.07 20.44 2.70
C GLY A 246 10.98 19.34 2.16
N LEU A 247 10.56 18.60 1.12
CA LEU A 247 11.43 17.62 0.44
C LEU A 247 12.66 18.28 -0.19
N ASN A 248 12.52 19.49 -0.75
CA ASN A 248 13.65 20.24 -1.27
C ASN A 248 14.59 20.72 -0.16
N HIS A 249 14.07 21.03 1.02
CA HIS A 249 14.85 21.39 2.19
C HIS A 249 15.56 20.19 2.81
N LEU A 250 14.90 19.03 2.90
CA LEU A 250 15.50 17.79 3.38
C LEU A 250 16.76 17.41 2.59
N LYS A 251 16.78 17.63 1.27
CA LYS A 251 17.98 17.40 0.42
C LYS A 251 19.21 18.18 0.89
N LYS A 252 19.01 19.32 1.56
CA LYS A 252 20.06 20.22 2.04
C LYS A 252 19.85 20.54 3.51
N THR A 253 19.31 19.59 4.29
CA THR A 253 18.87 19.87 5.66
C THR A 253 20.05 20.33 6.51
N ARG A 254 19.80 21.33 7.33
CA ARG A 254 20.75 21.83 8.34
C ARG A 254 20.46 21.27 9.73
N ARG A 255 19.39 20.49 9.88
CA ARG A 255 19.05 19.83 11.14
C ARG A 255 19.97 18.64 11.32
N ARG A 256 20.87 18.75 12.30
CA ARG A 256 21.90 17.75 12.58
C ARG A 256 21.29 16.36 12.79
N GLY A 257 20.17 16.29 13.52
CA GLY A 257 19.41 15.06 13.72
C GLY A 257 18.89 14.40 12.46
N LEU A 258 18.18 15.16 11.61
CA LEU A 258 17.65 14.62 10.35
C LEU A 258 18.78 14.24 9.40
N TYR A 259 19.86 15.03 9.33
CA TYR A 259 21.04 14.70 8.57
C TYR A 259 21.65 13.37 9.03
N ALA A 260 21.91 13.20 10.33
CA ALA A 260 22.45 11.98 10.91
C ALA A 260 21.53 10.77 10.65
N LEU A 261 20.21 10.93 10.77
CA LEU A 261 19.25 9.88 10.43
C LEU A 261 19.30 9.50 8.96
N MET A 262 19.46 10.46 8.05
CA MET A 262 19.57 10.22 6.62
C MET A 262 20.87 9.50 6.24
N VAL A 263 21.98 9.80 6.94
CA VAL A 263 23.26 9.08 6.84
C VAL A 263 23.06 7.62 7.24
N GLU A 264 22.59 7.38 8.46
CA GLU A 264 22.42 6.03 9.03
C GLU A 264 21.39 5.20 8.23
N ALA A 265 20.35 5.85 7.70
CA ALA A 265 19.37 5.21 6.83
C ALA A 265 19.89 4.92 5.40
N GLY A 266 21.06 5.43 5.01
CA GLY A 266 21.64 5.26 3.68
C GLY A 266 20.87 5.99 2.57
N THR A 267 20.27 7.15 2.89
CA THR A 267 19.37 7.88 1.98
C THR A 267 19.99 9.11 1.32
N LEU A 268 21.13 9.62 1.81
CA LEU A 268 21.77 10.85 1.30
C LEU A 268 22.11 10.81 -0.20
N ASN A 269 22.56 9.66 -0.70
CA ASN A 269 22.98 9.52 -2.10
C ASN A 269 21.82 9.19 -3.06
N ARG A 270 20.57 9.33 -2.61
CA ARG A 270 19.36 9.01 -3.38
C ARG A 270 18.48 10.24 -3.50
N ALA A 271 17.57 10.22 -4.47
CA ALA A 271 16.53 11.23 -4.55
C ALA A 271 15.68 11.21 -3.27
N ILE A 272 15.56 12.36 -2.61
CA ILE A 272 14.66 12.53 -1.46
C ILE A 272 13.26 12.82 -2.00
N THR A 273 12.38 11.83 -1.85
CA THR A 273 10.99 11.85 -2.30
C THR A 273 10.07 11.57 -1.11
N SER A 274 8.76 11.73 -1.30
CA SER A 274 7.75 11.29 -0.31
C SER A 274 7.90 9.80 0.03
N THR A 275 8.29 8.95 -0.93
CA THR A 275 8.61 7.54 -0.68
C THR A 275 9.81 7.38 0.26
N THR A 276 10.86 8.19 0.10
CA THR A 276 12.02 8.18 1.01
C THR A 276 11.60 8.55 2.42
N VAL A 277 10.74 9.56 2.57
CA VAL A 277 10.19 9.93 3.89
C VAL A 277 9.34 8.80 4.45
N GLY A 278 8.27 8.40 3.75
CA GLY A 278 7.29 7.43 4.24
C GLY A 278 7.81 6.01 4.48
N TYR A 279 8.82 5.55 3.74
CA TYR A 279 9.35 4.18 3.86
C TYR A 279 10.76 4.07 4.43
N CYS A 280 11.49 5.18 4.59
CA CYS A 280 12.82 5.15 5.21
C CYS A 280 12.91 5.99 6.48
N LEU A 281 12.54 7.27 6.44
CA LEU A 281 12.70 8.17 7.60
C LEU A 281 11.60 7.97 8.64
N SER A 282 10.33 8.09 8.23
CA SER A 282 9.17 7.98 9.12
C SER A 282 9.10 6.66 9.89
N PRO A 283 9.41 5.47 9.30
CA PRO A 283 9.40 4.22 10.05
C PRO A 283 10.43 4.17 11.20
N ARG A 284 11.56 4.87 11.07
CA ARG A 284 12.60 4.93 12.12
C ARG A 284 12.18 5.85 13.26
N ILE A 285 11.58 7.00 12.93
CA ILE A 285 11.01 7.91 13.92
C ILE A 285 9.85 7.23 14.65
N ASN A 286 8.91 6.62 13.92
CA ASN A 286 7.75 5.94 14.51
C ASN A 286 8.15 4.69 15.32
N ALA A 287 9.28 4.04 15.00
CA ALA A 287 9.78 2.92 15.80
C ALA A 287 10.04 3.33 17.26
N ALA A 288 10.49 4.57 17.52
CA ALA A 288 10.62 5.06 18.89
C ALA A 288 9.30 5.03 19.64
N GLY A 289 8.21 5.58 19.06
CA GLY A 289 6.88 5.52 19.69
C GLY A 289 6.36 4.09 19.88
N ARG A 290 6.56 3.21 18.88
CA ARG A 290 6.12 1.80 18.95
C ARG A 290 6.88 0.97 19.97
N MET A 291 8.12 1.31 20.25
CA MET A 291 9.00 0.64 21.21
C MET A 291 9.07 1.39 22.56
N GLY A 292 8.16 2.34 22.82
CA GLY A 292 8.04 3.01 24.12
C GLY A 292 9.13 4.05 24.43
N ARG A 293 9.82 4.57 23.42
CA ARG A 293 10.94 5.52 23.53
C ARG A 293 10.77 6.76 22.66
N ALA A 294 9.53 7.25 22.52
CA ALA A 294 9.18 8.39 21.65
C ALA A 294 10.07 9.64 21.87
N VAL A 295 10.45 9.91 23.13
CA VAL A 295 11.32 11.05 23.50
C VAL A 295 12.66 11.05 22.74
N THR A 296 13.25 9.88 22.47
CA THR A 296 14.51 9.76 21.71
C THR A 296 14.40 10.38 20.32
N ALA A 297 13.25 10.28 19.67
CA ALA A 297 13.04 10.90 18.36
C ALA A 297 12.93 12.42 18.45
N ALA A 298 12.28 12.95 19.49
CA ALA A 298 12.21 14.39 19.71
C ALA A 298 13.59 14.98 20.06
N GLU A 299 14.37 14.28 20.90
CA GLU A 299 15.77 14.64 21.22
C GLU A 299 16.64 14.67 19.96
N LEU A 300 16.48 13.70 19.06
CA LEU A 300 17.21 13.68 17.80
C LEU A 300 16.89 14.92 16.96
N ILE A 301 15.61 15.25 16.81
CA ILE A 301 15.20 16.38 15.95
C ILE A 301 15.66 17.72 16.54
N LEU A 302 15.63 17.86 17.87
CA LEU A 302 15.95 19.10 18.58
C LEU A 302 17.44 19.30 18.89
N THR A 303 18.26 18.25 18.78
CA THR A 303 19.69 18.36 19.15
C THR A 303 20.47 19.29 18.22
N GLU A 304 21.31 20.11 18.84
CA GLU A 304 22.31 20.92 18.17
C GLU A 304 23.73 20.33 18.28
N ASP A 305 23.89 19.10 18.78
CA ASP A 305 25.18 18.42 18.88
C ASP A 305 25.30 17.30 17.83
N ASN A 306 26.41 17.28 17.07
CA ASN A 306 26.61 16.29 16.01
C ASN A 306 26.83 14.88 16.55
N SER A 307 27.62 14.75 17.62
CA SER A 307 27.91 13.44 18.23
C SER A 307 26.64 12.82 18.82
N GLN A 308 25.84 13.63 19.50
CA GLN A 308 24.54 13.23 20.03
C GLN A 308 23.56 12.88 18.90
N ALA A 309 23.56 13.63 17.80
CA ALA A 309 22.72 13.32 16.64
C ALA A 309 23.05 11.95 16.04
N GLU A 310 24.33 11.61 15.90
CA GLU A 310 24.78 10.30 15.40
C GLU A 310 24.36 9.15 16.33
N LEU A 311 24.53 9.32 17.65
CA LEU A 311 24.12 8.33 18.64
C LEU A 311 22.61 8.08 18.61
N LEU A 312 21.81 9.14 18.65
CA LEU A 312 20.35 9.06 18.61
C LEU A 312 19.83 8.50 17.28
N ALA A 313 20.45 8.85 16.15
CA ALA A 313 20.10 8.31 14.84
C ALA A 313 20.36 6.80 14.75
N HIS A 314 21.49 6.35 15.28
CA HIS A 314 21.81 4.92 15.38
C HIS A 314 20.79 4.19 16.25
N GLU A 315 20.44 4.77 17.41
CA GLU A 315 19.43 4.21 18.31
C GLU A 315 18.05 4.07 17.66
N LEU A 316 17.56 5.08 16.94
CA LEU A 316 16.31 4.96 16.19
C LEU A 316 16.37 3.87 15.11
N CYS A 317 17.52 3.67 14.49
CA CYS A 317 17.71 2.60 13.51
C CYS A 317 17.72 1.21 14.15
N GLU A 318 18.28 1.05 15.36
CA GLU A 318 18.17 -0.18 16.15
C GLU A 318 16.72 -0.45 16.57
N LEU A 319 16.01 0.54 17.10
CA LEU A 319 14.59 0.39 17.45
C LEU A 319 13.76 -0.02 16.23
N ASN A 320 14.07 0.53 15.06
CA ASN A 320 13.43 0.13 13.81
C ASN A 320 13.73 -1.33 13.44
N ARG A 321 14.98 -1.80 13.59
CA ARG A 321 15.36 -3.21 13.35
C ARG A 321 14.62 -4.15 14.31
N GLN A 322 14.57 -3.81 15.60
CA GLN A 322 13.85 -4.57 16.62
C GLN A 322 12.36 -4.67 16.28
N ARG A 323 11.73 -3.53 15.97
CA ARG A 323 10.32 -3.49 15.55
C ARG A 323 10.05 -4.38 14.32
N GLN A 324 10.93 -4.37 13.32
CA GLN A 324 10.81 -5.23 12.13
C GLN A 324 10.96 -6.73 12.46
N ALA A 325 11.83 -7.07 13.40
CA ALA A 325 12.00 -8.45 13.85
C ALA A 325 10.74 -8.98 14.55
N VAL A 326 10.17 -8.18 15.48
CA VAL A 326 8.91 -8.49 16.15
C VAL A 326 7.75 -8.59 15.15
N GLU A 327 7.68 -7.67 14.18
CA GLU A 327 6.68 -7.72 13.11
C GLU A 327 6.74 -9.02 12.31
N LEU A 328 7.95 -9.44 11.92
CA LEU A 328 8.16 -10.67 11.15
C LEU A 328 7.78 -11.92 11.97
N GLU A 329 8.12 -11.93 13.26
CA GLU A 329 7.78 -13.02 14.18
C GLU A 329 6.26 -13.18 14.30
N ILE A 330 5.55 -12.10 14.67
CA ILE A 330 4.08 -12.11 14.80
C ILE A 330 3.43 -12.50 13.48
N PHE A 331 3.93 -11.96 12.35
CA PHE A 331 3.40 -12.29 11.03
C PHE A 331 3.54 -13.79 10.70
N ASN A 332 4.69 -14.41 10.99
CA ASN A 332 4.90 -15.84 10.76
C ASN A 332 4.03 -16.70 11.68
N GLN A 333 3.81 -16.29 12.93
CA GLN A 333 2.87 -16.95 13.84
C GLN A 333 1.44 -16.89 13.27
N CYS A 334 1.01 -15.73 12.76
CA CYS A 334 -0.28 -15.59 12.09
C CYS A 334 -0.41 -16.52 10.88
N LEU A 335 0.62 -16.61 10.03
CA LEU A 335 0.60 -17.53 8.89
C LEU A 335 0.47 -19.00 9.31
N ALA A 336 1.11 -19.39 10.42
CA ALA A 336 0.97 -20.73 10.96
C ALA A 336 -0.45 -21.02 11.46
N LEU A 337 -1.11 -20.05 12.11
CA LEU A 337 -2.50 -20.16 12.54
C LEU A 337 -3.50 -20.25 11.38
N LEU A 338 -3.14 -19.65 10.23
CA LEU A 338 -3.97 -19.62 9.02
C LEU A 338 -3.71 -20.80 8.08
N ALA A 339 -2.85 -21.75 8.46
CA ALA A 339 -2.54 -22.92 7.64
C ALA A 339 -3.78 -23.84 7.53
N GLY A 340 -4.34 -23.98 6.31
CA GLY A 340 -5.35 -25.00 6.01
C GLY A 340 -6.63 -24.50 5.35
N ARG A 341 -6.93 -23.19 5.38
CA ARG A 341 -8.00 -22.57 4.57
C ARG A 341 -7.40 -21.59 3.56
N LYS A 342 -7.98 -21.56 2.36
CA LYS A 342 -7.53 -20.65 1.29
C LYS A 342 -8.15 -19.26 1.36
N GLN A 343 -9.27 -19.10 2.08
CA GLN A 343 -10.09 -17.90 2.00
C GLN A 343 -10.84 -17.64 3.31
N TYR A 344 -10.97 -16.36 3.64
CA TYR A 344 -11.58 -15.88 4.88
C TYR A 344 -12.42 -14.64 4.56
N ASP A 345 -13.62 -14.53 5.16
CA ASP A 345 -14.44 -13.30 5.08
C ASP A 345 -13.75 -12.17 5.86
N CYS A 346 -13.20 -12.49 7.04
CA CYS A 346 -12.32 -11.64 7.81
C CYS A 346 -11.35 -12.48 8.65
N LEU A 347 -10.28 -11.86 9.14
CA LEU A 347 -9.35 -12.48 10.08
C LEU A 347 -9.52 -11.85 11.46
N VAL A 348 -9.92 -12.64 12.45
CA VAL A 348 -9.80 -12.26 13.86
C VAL A 348 -8.72 -13.14 14.47
N LEU A 349 -7.67 -12.56 15.04
CA LEU A 349 -6.59 -13.35 15.64
C LEU A 349 -6.21 -12.72 16.99
N ALA A 350 -5.84 -13.56 17.96
CA ALA A 350 -5.53 -13.12 19.31
C ALA A 350 -4.38 -13.96 19.89
N ASP A 351 -3.44 -13.31 20.58
CA ASP A 351 -2.36 -13.98 21.30
C ASP A 351 -1.83 -13.10 22.46
N LYS A 352 -1.30 -13.73 23.50
CA LYS A 352 -0.68 -13.09 24.68
C LYS A 352 0.77 -12.67 24.42
N ALA A 353 1.44 -13.32 23.47
CA ALA A 353 2.85 -13.04 23.14
C ALA A 353 3.02 -11.84 22.20
N TRP A 354 1.94 -11.26 21.69
CA TRP A 354 2.03 -10.20 20.68
C TRP A 354 2.32 -8.83 21.28
N HIS A 355 3.07 -8.02 20.53
CA HIS A 355 3.43 -6.68 20.96
C HIS A 355 2.40 -5.65 20.47
N GLN A 356 1.71 -4.97 21.40
CA GLN A 356 0.67 -3.97 21.09
C GLN A 356 1.11 -2.89 20.09
N GLY A 357 2.35 -2.40 20.20
CA GLY A 357 2.92 -1.40 19.26
C GLY A 357 3.09 -1.88 17.81
N VAL A 358 2.97 -3.18 17.54
CA VAL A 358 3.30 -3.81 16.25
C VAL A 358 2.10 -4.47 15.57
N VAL A 359 1.11 -4.98 16.33
CA VAL A 359 -0.03 -5.73 15.78
C VAL A 359 -0.78 -5.01 14.65
N GLY A 360 -0.91 -3.67 14.69
CA GLY A 360 -1.56 -2.91 13.62
C GLY A 360 -0.80 -2.93 12.28
N ILE A 361 0.52 -3.09 12.30
CA ILE A 361 1.34 -3.23 11.07
C ILE A 361 1.10 -4.61 10.46
N VAL A 362 1.11 -5.65 11.31
CA VAL A 362 0.85 -7.02 10.89
C VAL A 362 -0.57 -7.15 10.34
N ALA A 363 -1.56 -6.53 10.97
CA ALA A 363 -2.94 -6.48 10.49
C ALA A 363 -3.04 -5.88 9.07
N SER A 364 -2.28 -4.81 8.79
CA SER A 364 -2.27 -4.15 7.47
C SER A 364 -1.73 -5.10 6.40
N ARG A 365 -0.62 -5.79 6.72
CA ARG A 365 0.02 -6.75 5.81
C ARG A 365 -0.84 -7.99 5.56
N LEU A 366 -1.54 -8.48 6.58
CA LEU A 366 -2.49 -9.59 6.45
C LEU A 366 -3.70 -9.18 5.62
N ALA A 367 -4.24 -7.98 5.82
CA ALA A 367 -5.39 -7.48 5.07
C ALA A 367 -5.10 -7.42 3.57
N GLU A 368 -3.91 -6.93 3.19
CA GLU A 368 -3.45 -6.94 1.80
C GLU A 368 -3.24 -8.35 1.25
N GLN A 369 -2.62 -9.26 2.03
CA GLN A 369 -2.31 -10.61 1.56
C GLN A 369 -3.55 -11.49 1.38
N TYR A 370 -4.52 -11.37 2.27
CA TYR A 370 -5.74 -12.19 2.29
C TYR A 370 -6.97 -11.47 1.72
N ALA A 371 -6.82 -10.21 1.29
CA ALA A 371 -7.87 -9.41 0.67
C ALA A 371 -9.17 -9.35 1.52
N CYS A 372 -9.01 -9.20 2.85
CA CYS A 372 -10.14 -9.12 3.78
C CYS A 372 -9.82 -8.25 5.01
N PRO A 373 -10.83 -7.75 5.74
CA PRO A 373 -10.62 -7.05 7.00
C PRO A 373 -9.91 -7.92 8.05
N VAL A 374 -9.00 -7.31 8.81
CA VAL A 374 -8.19 -8.00 9.82
C VAL A 374 -8.29 -7.31 11.17
N PHE A 375 -8.50 -8.10 12.22
CA PHE A 375 -8.61 -7.72 13.62
C PHE A 375 -7.56 -8.50 14.41
N MET A 376 -6.54 -7.81 14.92
CA MET A 376 -5.50 -8.41 15.74
C MET A 376 -5.62 -7.98 17.19
N ILE A 377 -5.65 -8.94 18.11
CA ILE A 377 -5.90 -8.70 19.54
C ILE A 377 -4.67 -9.11 20.33
N CYS A 378 -4.07 -8.15 21.03
CA CYS A 378 -3.01 -8.37 22.00
C CYS A 378 -3.66 -8.65 23.36
N LEU A 379 -3.59 -9.88 23.84
CA LEU A 379 -4.13 -10.27 25.14
C LEU A 379 -3.19 -9.85 26.27
N GLN A 380 -3.77 -9.39 27.38
CA GLN A 380 -3.11 -8.98 28.61
C GLN A 380 -3.36 -10.02 29.71
N ASP A 381 -2.55 -9.98 30.76
CA ASP A 381 -2.61 -10.95 31.87
C ASP A 381 -3.90 -10.85 32.69
N ASP A 382 -4.58 -9.70 32.65
CA ASP A 382 -5.84 -9.43 33.36
C ASP A 382 -7.09 -9.95 32.62
N GLY A 383 -6.91 -10.67 31.51
CA GLY A 383 -7.99 -11.20 30.68
C GLY A 383 -8.53 -10.21 29.65
N LYS A 384 -8.02 -8.98 29.59
CA LYS A 384 -8.39 -7.99 28.58
C LYS A 384 -7.53 -8.11 27.33
N GLY A 385 -8.07 -7.67 26.20
CA GLY A 385 -7.39 -7.65 24.91
C GLY A 385 -7.46 -6.28 24.28
N LYS A 386 -6.31 -5.76 23.82
CA LYS A 386 -6.23 -4.55 23.00
C LYS A 386 -6.19 -4.91 21.52
N GLY A 387 -7.25 -4.57 20.81
CA GLY A 387 -7.46 -4.84 19.39
C GLY A 387 -6.97 -3.73 18.47
N SER A 388 -6.37 -4.09 17.35
CA SER A 388 -6.05 -3.20 16.22
C SER A 388 -6.59 -3.78 14.91
N CYS A 389 -7.31 -2.97 14.15
CA CYS A 389 -8.04 -3.40 12.96
C CYS A 389 -7.55 -2.71 11.69
N ARG A 390 -7.63 -3.40 10.56
CA ARG A 390 -7.40 -2.84 9.23
C ARG A 390 -8.50 -3.30 8.27
N SER A 391 -9.05 -2.34 7.54
CA SER A 391 -10.09 -2.58 6.55
C SER A 391 -9.51 -3.16 5.26
N TYR A 392 -10.38 -3.73 4.44
CA TYR A 392 -10.12 -4.04 3.04
C TYR A 392 -11.37 -3.75 2.21
N GLY A 393 -11.20 -3.44 0.92
CA GLY A 393 -12.33 -3.35 -0.02
C GLY A 393 -13.39 -2.29 0.28
N GLY A 394 -13.08 -1.28 1.11
CA GLY A 394 -14.05 -0.24 1.51
C GLY A 394 -14.94 -0.62 2.70
N PHE A 395 -14.69 -1.76 3.36
CA PHE A 395 -15.41 -2.18 4.56
C PHE A 395 -15.26 -1.15 5.70
N ASN A 396 -16.35 -0.66 6.29
CA ASN A 396 -16.27 0.36 7.32
C ASN A 396 -16.08 -0.25 8.72
N LEU A 397 -14.84 -0.22 9.23
CA LEU A 397 -14.50 -0.78 10.54
C LEU A 397 -15.22 -0.11 11.70
N PHE A 398 -15.43 1.21 11.65
CA PHE A 398 -16.08 1.93 12.75
C PHE A 398 -17.54 1.48 12.90
N CYS A 399 -18.29 1.48 11.79
CA CYS A 399 -19.66 0.98 11.79
C CYS A 399 -19.75 -0.51 12.18
N ALA A 400 -18.77 -1.32 11.78
CA ALA A 400 -18.71 -2.72 12.18
C ALA A 400 -18.49 -2.88 13.69
N LEU A 401 -17.55 -2.14 14.28
CA LEU A 401 -17.29 -2.17 15.72
C LEU A 401 -18.47 -1.66 16.55
N GLU A 402 -19.18 -0.64 16.06
CA GLU A 402 -20.39 -0.12 16.70
C GLU A 402 -21.48 -1.20 16.82
N ARG A 403 -21.64 -2.04 15.79
CA ARG A 403 -22.55 -3.22 15.79
C ARG A 403 -22.12 -4.33 16.76
N CYS A 404 -20.93 -4.22 17.34
CA CYS A 404 -20.37 -5.13 18.33
C CYS A 404 -20.15 -4.46 19.70
N ALA A 405 -20.66 -3.24 19.92
CA ALA A 405 -20.40 -2.46 21.13
C ALA A 405 -20.71 -3.20 22.44
N ASP A 406 -21.71 -4.10 22.45
CA ASP A 406 -22.06 -4.95 23.61
C ASP A 406 -20.96 -5.95 24.00
N LEU A 407 -20.04 -6.28 23.10
CA LEU A 407 -18.92 -7.19 23.33
C LEU A 407 -17.63 -6.46 23.71
N LEU A 408 -17.60 -5.13 23.59
CA LEU A 408 -16.41 -4.29 23.68
C LEU A 408 -16.45 -3.43 24.94
N GLU A 409 -15.32 -3.27 25.62
CA GLU A 409 -15.20 -2.30 26.72
C GLU A 409 -15.04 -0.85 26.21
N GLY A 410 -14.54 -0.71 24.98
CA GLY A 410 -14.37 0.58 24.32
C GLY A 410 -13.79 0.40 22.93
N TYR A 411 -14.11 1.32 22.02
CA TYR A 411 -13.62 1.30 20.63
C TYR A 411 -13.56 2.72 20.06
N GLY A 412 -12.78 2.88 18.98
CA GLY A 412 -12.64 4.14 18.27
C GLY A 412 -11.78 4.01 17.01
N GLY A 413 -11.74 5.08 16.22
CA GLY A 413 -10.99 5.15 14.97
C GLY A 413 -11.89 5.50 13.78
N HIS A 414 -11.46 5.12 12.57
CA HIS A 414 -12.10 5.47 11.31
C HIS A 414 -12.43 4.23 10.47
N ALA A 415 -13.06 4.43 9.31
CA ALA A 415 -13.46 3.35 8.41
C ALA A 415 -12.30 2.41 8.01
N LEU A 416 -11.08 2.93 7.84
CA LEU A 416 -9.92 2.16 7.34
C LEU A 416 -9.05 1.53 8.43
N ALA A 417 -9.05 2.11 9.64
CA ALA A 417 -8.27 1.65 10.78
C ALA A 417 -8.99 2.01 12.08
N ALA A 418 -9.06 1.05 13.00
CA ALA A 418 -9.73 1.24 14.28
C ALA A 418 -9.04 0.44 15.39
N GLY A 419 -9.27 0.84 16.64
CA GLY A 419 -8.82 0.16 17.84
C GLY A 419 -9.98 -0.16 18.77
N PHE A 420 -9.86 -1.22 19.57
CA PHE A 420 -10.87 -1.61 20.54
C PHE A 420 -10.27 -2.32 21.75
N THR A 421 -11.05 -2.43 22.83
CA THR A 421 -10.75 -3.24 24.00
C THR A 421 -11.85 -4.28 24.16
N ILE A 422 -11.47 -5.54 24.40
CA ILE A 422 -12.38 -6.68 24.49
C ILE A 422 -11.94 -7.61 25.63
N GLN A 423 -12.88 -8.33 26.24
CA GLN A 423 -12.56 -9.41 27.18
C GLN A 423 -12.22 -10.71 26.42
N GLU A 424 -11.23 -11.48 26.88
CA GLU A 424 -10.75 -12.71 26.21
C GLU A 424 -11.91 -13.69 25.92
N GLU A 425 -12.85 -13.81 26.84
CA GLU A 425 -14.07 -14.64 26.73
C GLU A 425 -15.03 -14.21 25.61
N ASN A 426 -15.03 -12.94 25.20
CA ASN A 426 -15.91 -12.41 24.15
C ASN A 426 -15.35 -12.61 22.74
N ILE A 427 -14.07 -12.98 22.59
CA ILE A 427 -13.40 -13.09 21.29
C ILE A 427 -14.09 -14.09 20.34
N PRO A 428 -14.54 -15.28 20.78
CA PRO A 428 -15.27 -16.20 19.90
C PRO A 428 -16.59 -15.62 19.37
N ALA A 429 -17.36 -14.94 20.23
CA ALA A 429 -18.61 -14.29 19.84
C ALA A 429 -18.37 -13.13 18.88
N PHE A 430 -17.34 -12.32 19.16
CA PHE A 430 -16.92 -11.22 18.29
C PHE A 430 -16.52 -11.72 16.90
N ARG A 431 -15.73 -12.80 16.81
CA ARG A 431 -15.33 -13.41 15.54
C ARG A 431 -16.54 -13.82 14.70
N ALA A 432 -17.46 -14.57 15.29
CA ALA A 432 -18.66 -15.04 14.58
C ALA A 432 -19.52 -13.87 14.08
N ARG A 433 -19.69 -12.83 14.91
CA ARG A 433 -20.48 -11.65 14.53
C ARG A 433 -19.79 -10.82 13.44
N MET A 434 -18.47 -10.68 13.48
CA MET A 434 -17.73 -9.97 12.43
C MET A 434 -17.78 -10.68 11.08
N GLU A 435 -17.67 -12.01 11.06
CA GLU A 435 -17.84 -12.78 9.82
C GLU A 435 -19.24 -12.56 9.19
N GLU A 436 -20.28 -12.52 10.03
CA GLU A 436 -21.64 -12.22 9.56
C GLU A 436 -21.79 -10.79 9.05
N ILE A 437 -21.26 -9.80 9.78
CA ILE A 437 -21.27 -8.38 9.38
C ILE A 437 -20.61 -8.21 8.02
N VAL A 438 -19.40 -8.77 7.83
CA VAL A 438 -18.67 -8.66 6.56
C VAL A 438 -19.46 -9.30 5.43
N ARG A 439 -20.03 -10.50 5.65
CA ARG A 439 -20.84 -11.18 4.63
C ARG A 439 -22.09 -10.39 4.23
N GLN A 440 -22.74 -9.73 5.19
CA GLN A 440 -23.90 -8.88 4.91
C GLN A 440 -23.49 -7.64 4.11
N ASP A 441 -22.39 -6.98 4.49
CA ASP A 441 -21.91 -5.76 3.85
C ASP A 441 -21.40 -6.02 2.43
N THR A 442 -20.81 -7.19 2.16
CA THR A 442 -20.36 -7.58 0.82
C THR A 442 -21.43 -8.29 -0.02
N GLY A 443 -22.64 -8.52 0.53
CA GLY A 443 -23.67 -9.32 -0.14
C GLY A 443 -23.26 -10.79 -0.36
N GLY A 444 -22.26 -11.28 0.36
CA GLY A 444 -21.65 -12.59 0.15
C GLY A 444 -20.72 -12.68 -1.05
N GLU A 445 -20.45 -11.57 -1.73
CA GLU A 445 -19.46 -11.52 -2.81
C GLU A 445 -18.04 -11.42 -2.24
N GLU A 446 -17.09 -12.00 -2.97
CA GLU A 446 -15.68 -11.94 -2.63
C GLU A 446 -15.15 -10.53 -2.87
N MET A 447 -14.45 -9.97 -1.87
CA MET A 447 -13.70 -8.75 -2.06
C MET A 447 -12.52 -9.00 -3.00
N VAL A 448 -12.62 -8.49 -4.23
CA VAL A 448 -11.58 -8.67 -5.26
C VAL A 448 -10.51 -7.59 -5.19
N SER A 449 -9.25 -8.00 -5.37
CA SER A 449 -8.15 -7.05 -5.50
C SER A 449 -8.19 -6.36 -6.86
N THR A 450 -8.29 -5.02 -6.86
CA THR A 450 -8.35 -4.22 -8.08
C THR A 450 -7.11 -3.33 -8.23
N LEU A 451 -6.62 -3.18 -9.47
CA LEU A 451 -5.54 -2.27 -9.83
C LEU A 451 -6.10 -1.17 -10.73
N GLN A 452 -5.96 0.09 -10.29
CA GLN A 452 -6.27 1.25 -11.11
C GLN A 452 -5.07 1.58 -12.01
N ILE A 453 -5.32 1.79 -13.30
CA ILE A 453 -4.32 2.08 -14.33
C ILE A 453 -4.72 3.38 -15.01
N ASP A 454 -3.83 4.39 -14.95
CA ASP A 454 -4.06 5.72 -15.52
C ASP A 454 -4.14 5.69 -17.06
N GLY A 455 -3.57 4.68 -17.72
CA GLY A 455 -3.81 4.47 -19.15
C GLY A 455 -2.96 3.38 -19.78
N GLU A 456 -3.37 2.93 -20.97
CA GLU A 456 -2.56 2.05 -21.81
C GLU A 456 -1.58 2.87 -22.65
N ILE A 457 -0.31 2.45 -22.67
CA ILE A 457 0.69 2.94 -23.61
C ILE A 457 0.55 2.12 -24.89
N GLU A 458 -0.07 2.70 -25.91
CA GLU A 458 -0.32 2.02 -27.18
C GLU A 458 0.96 1.75 -27.98
N ASN A 459 1.95 2.65 -27.85
CA ASN A 459 3.20 2.60 -28.60
C ASN A 459 4.40 2.84 -27.67
N THR A 460 5.34 1.89 -27.67
CA THR A 460 6.58 1.96 -26.87
C THR A 460 7.50 3.13 -27.24
N ALA A 461 7.24 3.84 -28.35
CA ALA A 461 7.93 5.09 -28.69
C ALA A 461 7.73 6.22 -27.67
N LEU A 462 6.66 6.17 -26.86
CA LEU A 462 6.40 7.14 -25.79
C LEU A 462 7.25 6.91 -24.53
N LEU A 463 7.90 5.75 -24.40
CA LEU A 463 8.76 5.43 -23.27
C LEU A 463 10.17 6.00 -23.47
N THR A 464 10.27 7.33 -23.60
CA THR A 464 11.52 8.07 -23.69
C THR A 464 12.01 8.53 -22.32
N VAL A 465 13.28 8.91 -22.20
CA VAL A 465 13.83 9.42 -20.94
C VAL A 465 13.13 10.72 -20.56
N GLU A 466 12.87 11.58 -21.54
CA GLU A 466 12.24 12.89 -21.37
C GLU A 466 10.81 12.79 -20.85
N GLU A 467 9.98 11.90 -21.43
CA GLU A 467 8.59 11.69 -21.01
C GLU A 467 8.51 11.07 -19.61
N VAL A 468 9.41 10.14 -19.29
CA VAL A 468 9.44 9.49 -17.97
C VAL A 468 9.94 10.44 -16.90
N GLU A 469 10.87 11.33 -17.21
CA GLU A 469 11.30 12.39 -16.29
C GLU A 469 10.23 13.44 -16.04
N ALA A 470 9.47 13.80 -17.08
CA ALA A 470 8.38 14.75 -16.97
C ALA A 470 7.32 14.32 -15.94
N LEU A 471 7.14 13.02 -15.71
CA LEU A 471 6.26 12.52 -14.65
C LEU A 471 6.64 13.05 -13.26
N SER A 472 7.90 13.41 -13.01
CA SER A 472 8.32 14.05 -11.73
C SER A 472 7.64 15.39 -11.45
N MET A 473 7.05 16.04 -12.47
CA MET A 473 6.20 17.23 -12.28
C MET A 473 4.96 16.91 -11.43
N LEU A 474 4.47 15.67 -11.49
CA LEU A 474 3.32 15.21 -10.70
C LEU A 474 3.69 14.93 -9.24
N GLU A 475 4.97 14.81 -8.88
CA GLU A 475 5.39 14.63 -7.50
C GLU A 475 4.95 15.81 -6.60
N PRO A 476 4.94 15.67 -5.27
CA PRO A 476 5.14 14.43 -4.50
C PRO A 476 3.99 13.43 -4.70
N TYR A 477 4.34 12.15 -4.81
CA TYR A 477 3.34 11.07 -4.85
C TYR A 477 2.97 10.61 -3.44
N GLY A 478 1.73 10.20 -3.23
CA GLY A 478 1.23 9.74 -1.93
C GLY A 478 -0.28 9.57 -1.93
N ALA A 479 -0.90 9.60 -0.75
CA ALA A 479 -2.36 9.61 -0.64
C ALA A 479 -2.94 10.79 -1.45
N GLY A 480 -4.05 10.57 -2.16
CA GLY A 480 -4.65 11.55 -3.06
C GLY A 480 -3.90 11.81 -4.37
N ASN A 481 -2.62 11.43 -4.49
CA ASN A 481 -1.84 11.57 -5.72
C ASN A 481 -0.88 10.38 -5.90
N PRO A 482 -1.38 9.17 -6.20
CA PRO A 482 -0.54 7.98 -6.33
C PRO A 482 0.41 8.09 -7.52
N LYS A 483 1.47 7.27 -7.52
CA LYS A 483 2.38 7.19 -8.67
C LYS A 483 1.61 6.71 -9.91
N PRO A 484 1.83 7.29 -11.11
CA PRO A 484 1.10 6.91 -12.30
C PRO A 484 1.40 5.47 -12.71
N VAL A 485 0.35 4.68 -12.91
CA VAL A 485 0.42 3.29 -13.37
C VAL A 485 -0.09 3.23 -14.81
N PHE A 486 0.74 2.70 -15.70
CA PHE A 486 0.40 2.47 -17.09
C PHE A 486 0.35 0.97 -17.39
N SER A 487 -0.33 0.59 -18.47
CA SER A 487 -0.30 -0.76 -19.00
C SER A 487 0.35 -0.83 -20.38
N LEU A 488 0.93 -1.98 -20.70
CA LEU A 488 1.41 -2.34 -22.02
C LEU A 488 0.98 -3.79 -22.31
N SER A 489 0.02 -3.95 -23.21
CA SER A 489 -0.56 -5.25 -23.55
C SER A 489 0.32 -6.11 -24.48
N GLY A 490 0.22 -7.43 -24.41
CA GLY A 490 0.80 -8.34 -25.41
C GLY A 490 2.31 -8.21 -25.70
N VAL A 491 3.13 -7.83 -24.72
CA VAL A 491 4.60 -7.81 -24.83
C VAL A 491 5.16 -9.22 -24.91
N THR A 492 6.17 -9.46 -25.74
CA THR A 492 6.81 -10.78 -25.83
C THR A 492 8.03 -10.86 -24.93
N ILE A 493 8.03 -11.77 -23.95
CA ILE A 493 9.14 -11.93 -23.02
C ILE A 493 10.35 -12.51 -23.73
N THR A 494 11.49 -11.81 -23.72
CA THR A 494 12.72 -12.23 -24.39
C THR A 494 13.79 -12.70 -23.42
N CYS A 495 13.76 -12.25 -22.16
CA CYS A 495 14.67 -12.69 -21.11
C CYS A 495 14.02 -12.60 -19.72
N MET A 496 14.40 -13.53 -18.82
CA MET A 496 13.97 -13.56 -17.43
C MET A 496 15.12 -14.06 -16.54
N SER A 497 15.37 -13.36 -15.43
CA SER A 497 16.39 -13.74 -14.46
C SER A 497 15.98 -13.32 -13.05
N ASP A 498 16.23 -14.18 -12.06
CA ASP A 498 16.07 -13.81 -10.66
C ASP A 498 17.28 -12.97 -10.19
N VAL A 499 17.01 -11.90 -9.44
CA VAL A 499 18.01 -10.95 -8.93
C VAL A 499 17.78 -10.66 -7.44
N GLY A 500 18.72 -9.96 -6.80
CA GLY A 500 18.59 -9.55 -5.40
C GLY A 500 18.60 -10.72 -4.41
N GLY A 501 19.35 -11.78 -4.71
CA GLY A 501 19.42 -13.01 -3.92
C GLY A 501 18.21 -13.94 -4.14
N GLY A 502 17.61 -13.93 -5.33
CA GLY A 502 16.45 -14.77 -5.63
C GLY A 502 15.11 -14.22 -5.14
N ARG A 503 15.03 -12.91 -4.84
CA ARG A 503 13.83 -12.26 -4.29
C ARG A 503 13.03 -11.46 -5.31
N HIS A 504 13.63 -11.09 -6.43
CA HIS A 504 13.06 -10.20 -7.43
C HIS A 504 13.28 -10.76 -8.82
N LEU A 505 12.39 -10.42 -9.76
CA LEU A 505 12.42 -10.89 -11.13
C LEU A 505 12.78 -9.73 -12.04
N LYS A 506 13.91 -9.85 -12.75
CA LYS A 506 14.29 -8.94 -13.82
C LYS A 506 13.91 -9.57 -15.16
N MET A 507 13.28 -8.79 -16.02
CA MET A 507 12.77 -9.25 -17.31
C MET A 507 13.15 -8.27 -18.41
N ARG A 508 13.14 -8.79 -19.63
CA ARG A 508 13.18 -8.01 -20.85
C ARG A 508 12.07 -8.49 -21.76
N ALA A 509 11.38 -7.56 -22.41
CA ALA A 509 10.38 -7.88 -23.41
C ALA A 509 10.55 -7.05 -24.68
N SER A 510 9.99 -7.55 -25.77
CA SER A 510 9.93 -6.87 -27.05
C SER A 510 8.50 -6.51 -27.40
N ARG A 511 8.28 -5.27 -27.84
CA ARG A 511 7.04 -4.76 -28.44
C ARG A 511 7.38 -3.61 -29.39
N ASP A 512 6.66 -3.50 -30.51
CA ASP A 512 6.87 -2.51 -31.58
C ASP A 512 8.33 -2.44 -32.10
N GLY A 513 9.02 -3.58 -32.13
CA GLY A 513 10.44 -3.67 -32.52
C GLY A 513 11.42 -3.05 -31.50
N ARG A 514 10.94 -2.60 -30.34
CA ARG A 514 11.73 -2.06 -29.24
C ARG A 514 11.82 -3.05 -28.09
N THR A 515 12.93 -2.97 -27.38
CA THR A 515 13.18 -3.75 -26.17
C THR A 515 12.94 -2.89 -24.94
N VAL A 516 12.18 -3.39 -23.98
CA VAL A 516 11.95 -2.74 -22.68
C VAL A 516 12.52 -3.60 -21.56
N ASP A 517 13.32 -2.97 -20.67
CA ASP A 517 13.81 -3.61 -19.45
C ASP A 517 12.80 -3.42 -18.32
N MET A 518 12.57 -4.46 -17.54
CA MET A 518 11.53 -4.50 -16.51
C MET A 518 12.05 -5.13 -15.21
N ILE A 519 11.52 -4.69 -14.08
CA ILE A 519 11.82 -5.29 -12.78
C ILE A 519 10.53 -5.48 -11.98
N PHE A 520 10.35 -6.66 -11.41
CA PHE A 520 9.23 -7.00 -10.55
C PHE A 520 9.74 -7.39 -9.15
N PHE A 521 9.54 -6.50 -8.19
CA PHE A 521 9.97 -6.73 -6.81
C PHE A 521 9.06 -7.74 -6.10
N SER A 522 9.69 -8.51 -5.20
CA SER A 522 9.07 -9.56 -4.40
C SER A 522 8.39 -10.68 -5.20
N VAL A 523 8.72 -10.82 -6.48
CA VAL A 523 8.26 -11.90 -7.37
C VAL A 523 9.48 -12.58 -7.94
N THR A 524 9.46 -13.91 -8.01
CA THR A 524 10.51 -14.71 -8.66
C THR A 524 10.01 -15.24 -9.99
N ARG A 525 10.92 -15.75 -10.83
CA ARG A 525 10.58 -16.44 -12.07
C ARG A 525 9.53 -17.53 -11.83
N ALA A 526 9.73 -18.37 -10.81
CA ALA A 526 8.80 -19.44 -10.46
C ALA A 526 7.39 -18.91 -10.12
N LYS A 527 7.31 -17.79 -9.40
CA LYS A 527 6.02 -17.18 -9.01
C LYS A 527 5.34 -16.38 -10.12
N SER A 528 6.06 -16.06 -11.20
CA SER A 528 5.52 -15.23 -12.28
C SER A 528 4.48 -15.94 -13.15
N GLY A 529 4.58 -17.27 -13.25
CA GLY A 529 3.75 -18.07 -14.18
C GLY A 529 4.09 -17.84 -15.66
N LEU A 530 5.19 -17.15 -15.98
CA LEU A 530 5.66 -16.87 -17.33
C LEU A 530 7.02 -17.52 -17.62
N THR A 531 7.29 -17.73 -18.89
CA THR A 531 8.52 -18.24 -19.48
C THR A 531 8.97 -17.36 -20.65
N VAL A 532 10.23 -17.49 -21.06
CA VAL A 532 10.74 -16.79 -22.24
C VAL A 532 9.97 -17.24 -23.48
N GLY A 533 9.51 -16.29 -24.28
CA GLY A 533 8.63 -16.48 -25.43
C GLY A 533 7.14 -16.25 -25.14
N ASP A 534 6.72 -16.18 -23.87
CA ASP A 534 5.34 -15.84 -23.52
C ASP A 534 4.96 -14.43 -23.96
N ARG A 535 3.68 -14.23 -24.29
CA ARG A 535 3.08 -12.90 -24.37
C ARG A 535 2.43 -12.55 -23.05
N ALA A 536 2.61 -11.30 -22.60
CA ALA A 536 2.07 -10.81 -21.34
C ALA A 536 1.49 -9.40 -21.48
N ASP A 537 0.45 -9.12 -20.71
CA ASP A 537 0.09 -7.74 -20.38
C ASP A 537 0.84 -7.37 -19.10
N VAL A 538 1.41 -6.18 -19.07
CA VAL A 538 2.14 -5.68 -17.90
C VAL A 538 1.57 -4.35 -17.44
N ALA A 539 1.41 -4.20 -16.13
CA ALA A 539 1.07 -2.94 -15.48
C ALA A 539 2.28 -2.45 -14.69
N PHE A 540 2.67 -1.20 -14.86
CA PHE A 540 3.93 -0.67 -14.37
C PHE A 540 3.89 0.83 -14.16
N TYR A 541 4.84 1.34 -13.40
CA TYR A 541 5.25 2.73 -13.52
C TYR A 541 6.65 2.80 -14.16
N PRO A 542 6.87 3.72 -15.12
CA PRO A 542 8.19 3.89 -15.70
C PRO A 542 9.12 4.62 -14.74
N GLN A 543 10.42 4.31 -14.81
CA GLN A 543 11.46 4.98 -14.04
C GLN A 543 12.75 5.08 -14.86
N ILE A 544 13.55 6.11 -14.56
CA ILE A 544 14.90 6.23 -15.12
C ILE A 544 15.86 5.36 -14.33
N ASN A 545 16.54 4.47 -15.03
CA ASN A 545 17.65 3.68 -14.51
C ASN A 545 18.97 4.30 -14.99
N GLU A 546 19.82 4.69 -14.04
CA GLU A 546 21.15 5.24 -14.29
C GLU A 546 22.21 4.21 -13.92
N TYR A 547 22.97 3.76 -14.91
CA TYR A 547 24.02 2.78 -14.71
C TYR A 547 25.26 3.15 -15.52
N ARG A 548 26.41 3.31 -14.83
CA ARG A 548 27.70 3.68 -15.43
C ARG A 548 27.62 4.89 -16.37
N GLY A 549 26.83 5.90 -15.99
CA GLY A 549 26.63 7.13 -16.79
C GLY A 549 25.62 6.99 -17.94
N SER A 550 25.10 5.79 -18.22
CA SER A 550 24.01 5.60 -19.19
C SER A 550 22.67 5.70 -18.49
N ARG A 551 21.73 6.45 -19.09
CA ARG A 551 20.36 6.63 -18.61
C ARG A 551 19.42 5.89 -19.54
N SER A 552 18.48 5.15 -18.99
CA SER A 552 17.57 4.28 -19.74
C SER A 552 16.23 4.18 -19.03
N VAL A 553 15.15 3.95 -19.80
CA VAL A 553 13.84 3.68 -19.21
C VAL A 553 13.78 2.22 -18.75
N GLN A 554 13.37 2.01 -17.51
CA GLN A 554 13.06 0.71 -16.94
C GLN A 554 11.62 0.73 -16.42
N LEU A 555 10.87 -0.34 -16.66
CA LEU A 555 9.50 -0.47 -16.16
C LEU A 555 9.51 -1.19 -14.82
N HIS A 556 9.02 -0.54 -13.78
CA HIS A 556 8.82 -1.20 -12.50
C HIS A 556 7.42 -1.82 -12.49
N LEU A 557 7.36 -3.16 -12.55
CA LEU A 557 6.11 -3.88 -12.64
C LEU A 557 5.35 -3.84 -11.32
N VAL A 558 4.08 -3.45 -11.42
CA VAL A 558 3.09 -3.55 -10.34
C VAL A 558 2.39 -4.90 -10.43
N ASP A 559 2.01 -5.31 -11.64
CA ASP A 559 1.41 -6.62 -11.91
C ASP A 559 1.70 -7.08 -13.35
N LEU A 560 1.51 -8.37 -13.59
CA LEU A 560 1.58 -8.97 -14.92
C LEU A 560 0.58 -10.12 -15.03
N ARG A 561 0.11 -10.33 -16.25
CA ARG A 561 -0.75 -11.47 -16.59
C ARG A 561 -0.41 -12.00 -17.99
N PRO A 562 -0.59 -13.30 -18.26
CA PRO A 562 -0.48 -13.84 -19.61
C PRO A 562 -1.45 -13.11 -20.56
N ALA A 563 -0.95 -12.73 -21.74
CA ALA A 563 -1.76 -12.16 -22.81
C ALA A 563 -2.18 -13.29 -23.75
N TYR A 564 -3.36 -13.86 -23.48
CA TYR A 564 -3.92 -14.89 -24.34
C TYR A 564 -4.55 -14.26 -25.59
N SER A 565 -4.31 -14.87 -26.75
CA SER A 565 -5.06 -14.59 -27.97
C SER A 565 -6.54 -14.95 -27.80
N ALA A 566 -7.41 -14.38 -28.64
CA ALA A 566 -8.83 -14.72 -28.65
C ALA A 566 -9.08 -16.23 -28.81
N GLN A 567 -8.25 -16.91 -29.62
CA GLN A 567 -8.29 -18.37 -29.77
C GLN A 567 -7.95 -19.08 -28.45
N GLN A 568 -6.86 -18.72 -27.78
CA GLN A 568 -6.46 -19.33 -26.51
C GLN A 568 -7.50 -19.08 -25.40
N LEU A 569 -8.13 -17.90 -25.37
CA LEU A 569 -9.23 -17.61 -24.45
C LEU A 569 -10.46 -18.50 -24.72
N ASN A 570 -10.82 -18.69 -25.99
CA ASN A 570 -11.92 -19.57 -26.39
C ASN A 570 -11.62 -21.04 -26.03
N GLU A 571 -10.40 -21.51 -26.32
CA GLU A 571 -9.94 -22.85 -25.93
C GLU A 571 -10.02 -23.08 -24.41
N GLN A 572 -9.59 -22.10 -23.60
CA GLN A 572 -9.67 -22.19 -22.14
C GLN A 572 -11.11 -22.16 -21.64
N ALA A 573 -11.97 -21.31 -22.20
CA ALA A 573 -13.38 -21.24 -21.86
C ALA A 573 -14.07 -22.58 -22.16
N LEU A 574 -13.78 -23.15 -23.34
CA LEU A 574 -14.29 -24.44 -23.77
C LEU A 574 -13.81 -25.59 -22.87
N TYR A 575 -12.52 -25.61 -22.52
CA TYR A 575 -11.98 -26.59 -21.57
C TYR A 575 -12.64 -26.48 -20.19
N ARG A 576 -12.80 -25.26 -19.65
CA ARG A 576 -13.48 -25.03 -18.35
C ARG A 576 -14.94 -25.49 -18.38
N LYS A 577 -15.66 -25.19 -19.46
CA LYS A 577 -17.03 -25.65 -19.68
C LYS A 577 -17.11 -27.17 -19.60
N TYR A 578 -16.20 -27.87 -20.29
CA TYR A 578 -16.06 -29.33 -20.21
C TYR A 578 -15.72 -29.82 -18.78
N SER A 579 -14.73 -29.23 -18.12
CA SER A 579 -14.30 -29.65 -16.78
C SER A 579 -15.38 -29.45 -15.70
N ARG A 580 -16.30 -28.50 -15.89
CA ARG A 580 -17.47 -28.27 -15.02
C ARG A 580 -18.65 -29.20 -15.34
N GLY A 581 -18.54 -30.03 -16.37
CA GLY A 581 -19.62 -30.92 -16.82
C GLY A 581 -20.78 -30.19 -17.50
N GLU A 582 -20.58 -28.95 -17.95
CA GLU A 582 -21.59 -28.19 -18.69
C GLU A 582 -21.82 -28.81 -20.09
N PRO A 583 -23.04 -28.70 -20.65
CA PRO A 583 -23.38 -29.33 -21.93
C PRO A 583 -22.58 -28.72 -23.10
N LEU A 584 -21.92 -29.57 -23.87
CA LEU A 584 -21.17 -29.19 -25.08
C LEU A 584 -22.07 -29.31 -26.33
N SER A 585 -21.96 -28.35 -27.23
CA SER A 585 -22.54 -28.46 -28.58
C SER A 585 -21.73 -29.44 -29.45
N PRO A 586 -22.30 -29.98 -30.53
CA PRO A 586 -21.57 -30.83 -31.47
C PRO A 586 -20.33 -30.15 -32.07
N CYS A 587 -20.35 -28.82 -32.26
CA CYS A 587 -19.20 -28.08 -32.77
C CYS A 587 -18.09 -27.97 -31.73
N GLU A 588 -18.45 -27.61 -30.50
CA GLU A 588 -17.53 -27.55 -29.36
C GLU A 588 -16.86 -28.91 -29.12
N ALA A 589 -17.61 -30.01 -29.14
CA ALA A 589 -17.05 -31.34 -28.96
C ALA A 589 -16.07 -31.73 -30.08
N ARG A 590 -16.33 -31.34 -31.34
CA ARG A 590 -15.37 -31.56 -32.45
C ARG A 590 -14.08 -30.78 -32.25
N MET A 591 -14.16 -29.55 -31.76
CA MET A 591 -12.99 -28.70 -31.48
C MET A 591 -12.13 -29.20 -30.32
N MET A 592 -12.62 -30.16 -29.52
CA MET A 592 -11.89 -30.70 -28.37
C MET A 592 -11.12 -32.00 -28.69
N ILE A 593 -11.35 -32.62 -29.84
CA ILE A 593 -10.76 -33.92 -30.18
C ILE A 593 -9.38 -33.71 -30.80
N PRO A 594 -8.28 -34.10 -30.12
CA PRO A 594 -6.94 -33.94 -30.66
C PRO A 594 -6.68 -34.90 -31.82
N GLN A 595 -5.82 -34.50 -32.73
CA GLN A 595 -5.31 -35.31 -33.82
C GLN A 595 -4.19 -36.24 -33.36
N ARG A 596 -3.88 -37.26 -34.17
CA ARG A 596 -2.90 -38.29 -33.81
C ARG A 596 -1.49 -37.71 -33.66
N GLU A 597 -1.16 -36.72 -34.46
CA GLU A 597 0.11 -36.01 -34.48
C GLU A 597 0.32 -35.26 -33.15
N GLU A 598 -0.75 -34.69 -32.58
CA GLU A 598 -0.73 -33.96 -31.32
C GLU A 598 -0.47 -34.90 -30.12
N PHE A 599 -1.14 -36.06 -30.08
CA PHE A 599 -0.82 -37.11 -29.11
C PHE A 599 0.65 -37.53 -29.20
N ALA A 600 1.16 -37.72 -30.41
CA ALA A 600 2.54 -38.12 -30.64
C ALA A 600 3.53 -37.01 -30.23
N ALA A 601 3.18 -35.74 -30.40
CA ALA A 601 4.01 -34.62 -30.00
C ALA A 601 4.06 -34.48 -28.47
N VAL A 602 2.92 -34.54 -27.78
CA VAL A 602 2.87 -34.53 -26.31
C VAL A 602 3.68 -35.69 -25.73
N TRP A 603 3.51 -36.90 -26.26
CA TRP A 603 4.26 -38.08 -25.81
C TRP A 603 5.77 -37.92 -26.02
N ARG A 604 6.21 -37.50 -27.21
CA ARG A 604 7.64 -37.29 -27.53
C ARG A 604 8.25 -36.23 -26.61
N TYR A 605 7.55 -35.11 -26.44
CA TYR A 605 7.98 -34.02 -25.57
C TYR A 605 8.23 -34.49 -24.13
N LEU A 606 7.31 -35.29 -23.57
CA LEU A 606 7.44 -35.84 -22.21
C LEU A 606 8.55 -36.90 -22.14
N ALA A 607 8.62 -37.81 -23.12
CA ALA A 607 9.59 -38.89 -23.16
C ALA A 607 11.05 -38.39 -23.23
N ASN A 608 11.26 -37.23 -23.85
CA ASN A 608 12.56 -36.57 -23.97
C ASN A 608 13.04 -35.88 -22.68
N ARG A 609 12.24 -35.85 -21.59
CA ARG A 609 12.51 -35.07 -20.37
C ARG A 609 12.64 -35.93 -19.11
N ASP A 610 13.35 -37.05 -19.20
CA ASP A 610 13.72 -37.94 -18.07
C ASP A 610 12.55 -38.43 -17.19
N GLY A 611 11.32 -38.35 -17.68
CA GLY A 611 10.14 -38.93 -17.05
C GLY A 611 9.36 -38.01 -16.09
N GLU A 612 9.75 -36.75 -15.90
CA GLU A 612 9.00 -35.79 -15.09
C GLU A 612 9.11 -34.36 -15.63
N VAL A 613 7.97 -33.69 -15.80
CA VAL A 613 7.88 -32.31 -16.28
C VAL A 613 6.96 -31.53 -15.33
N VAL A 614 7.37 -30.33 -14.91
CA VAL A 614 6.54 -29.41 -14.14
C VAL A 614 6.37 -28.13 -14.92
N GLU A 615 5.18 -27.90 -15.48
CA GLU A 615 4.91 -26.78 -16.38
C GLU A 615 3.48 -26.27 -16.25
N VAL A 616 3.26 -24.97 -16.53
CA VAL A 616 1.92 -24.41 -16.69
C VAL A 616 1.32 -24.90 -18.02
N PRO A 617 0.03 -25.27 -18.11
CA PRO A 617 -0.58 -25.83 -19.31
C PRO A 617 -0.31 -25.05 -20.61
N ALA A 618 -0.41 -23.72 -20.59
CA ALA A 618 -0.15 -22.89 -21.77
C ALA A 618 1.34 -22.92 -22.20
N SER A 619 2.28 -22.91 -21.23
CA SER A 619 3.71 -23.05 -21.49
C SER A 619 4.01 -24.42 -22.10
N LEU A 620 3.41 -25.48 -21.55
CA LEU A 620 3.56 -26.83 -22.07
C LEU A 620 3.05 -26.94 -23.51
N ALA A 621 1.84 -26.46 -23.78
CA ALA A 621 1.23 -26.49 -25.11
C ALA A 621 2.13 -25.81 -26.16
N ARG A 622 2.70 -24.65 -25.83
CA ARG A 622 3.63 -23.96 -26.73
C ARG A 622 4.90 -24.77 -26.98
N LYS A 623 5.53 -25.31 -25.94
CA LYS A 623 6.78 -26.06 -26.08
C LYS A 623 6.57 -27.37 -26.86
N VAL A 624 5.44 -28.04 -26.63
CA VAL A 624 5.02 -29.21 -27.43
C VAL A 624 4.81 -28.83 -28.89
N ALA A 625 4.11 -27.72 -29.14
CA ALA A 625 3.86 -27.23 -30.50
C ALA A 625 5.15 -26.85 -31.23
N GLN A 626 6.08 -26.16 -30.56
CA GLN A 626 7.38 -25.80 -31.11
C GLN A 626 8.27 -27.01 -31.43
N GLU A 627 8.34 -28.01 -30.54
CA GLU A 627 9.14 -29.22 -30.76
C GLU A 627 8.49 -30.16 -31.80
N GLY A 628 7.16 -30.11 -31.91
CA GLY A 628 6.36 -30.93 -32.82
C GLY A 628 6.11 -30.34 -34.21
N ASP A 629 6.46 -29.08 -34.44
CA ASP A 629 6.05 -28.28 -35.61
C ASP A 629 4.51 -28.29 -35.81
N LEU A 630 3.78 -28.05 -34.72
CA LEU A 630 2.32 -28.04 -34.66
C LEU A 630 1.79 -26.66 -34.27
N TRP A 631 0.47 -26.47 -34.43
CA TRP A 631 -0.23 -25.30 -33.91
C TRP A 631 -0.34 -25.37 -32.39
N GLU A 632 -0.15 -24.24 -31.71
CA GLU A 632 -0.31 -24.15 -30.25
C GLU A 632 -1.78 -24.30 -29.87
N SER A 633 -2.14 -25.38 -29.17
CA SER A 633 -3.46 -25.56 -28.59
C SER A 633 -3.36 -26.07 -27.14
N THR A 634 -3.79 -25.22 -26.20
CA THR A 634 -3.81 -25.60 -24.78
C THR A 634 -4.91 -26.61 -24.51
N LEU A 635 -6.06 -26.45 -25.18
CA LEU A 635 -7.18 -27.38 -25.10
C LEU A 635 -6.76 -28.79 -25.50
N HIS A 636 -6.16 -28.97 -26.67
CA HIS A 636 -5.76 -30.29 -27.14
C HIS A 636 -4.65 -30.90 -26.28
N THR A 637 -3.68 -30.08 -25.84
CA THR A 637 -2.61 -30.55 -24.94
C THR A 637 -3.20 -31.11 -23.64
N MET A 638 -4.18 -30.43 -23.05
CA MET A 638 -4.84 -30.91 -21.83
C MET A 638 -5.66 -32.18 -22.05
N ILE A 639 -6.44 -32.26 -23.13
CA ILE A 639 -7.19 -33.48 -23.46
C ILE A 639 -6.24 -34.66 -23.74
N CYS A 640 -5.12 -34.41 -24.43
CA CYS A 640 -4.07 -35.42 -24.61
C CYS A 640 -3.56 -35.95 -23.28
N LEU A 641 -3.27 -35.08 -22.31
CA LEU A 641 -2.79 -35.48 -20.98
C LEU A 641 -3.83 -36.29 -20.20
N GLU A 642 -5.10 -35.86 -20.17
CA GLU A 642 -6.16 -36.62 -19.49
C GLU A 642 -6.36 -38.02 -20.12
N VAL A 643 -6.27 -38.10 -21.45
CA VAL A 643 -6.34 -39.39 -22.16
C VAL A 643 -5.15 -40.26 -21.79
N LEU A 644 -3.93 -39.73 -21.78
CA LEU A 644 -2.74 -40.47 -21.37
C LEU A 644 -2.84 -40.93 -19.90
N GLU A 645 -3.39 -40.10 -19.01
CA GLU A 645 -3.64 -40.44 -17.62
C GLU A 645 -4.68 -41.56 -17.48
N SER A 646 -5.75 -41.55 -18.28
CA SER A 646 -6.78 -42.60 -18.28
C SER A 646 -6.25 -44.00 -18.66
N PHE A 647 -5.07 -44.07 -19.26
CA PHE A 647 -4.37 -45.32 -19.60
C PHE A 647 -3.17 -45.61 -18.69
N ASP A 648 -3.05 -44.90 -17.57
CA ASP A 648 -1.93 -44.99 -16.61
C ASP A 648 -0.56 -44.74 -17.26
N LEU A 649 -0.50 -43.93 -18.33
CA LEU A 649 0.75 -43.61 -19.02
C LEU A 649 1.47 -42.42 -18.39
N VAL A 650 0.71 -41.50 -17.80
CA VAL A 650 1.19 -40.36 -17.02
C VAL A 650 0.38 -40.24 -15.74
N THR A 651 0.95 -39.59 -14.73
CA THR A 651 0.19 -39.08 -13.58
C THR A 651 0.27 -37.56 -13.58
N LEU A 652 -0.88 -36.90 -13.42
CA LEU A 652 -1.00 -35.46 -13.36
C LEU A 652 -1.24 -35.04 -11.91
N ARG A 653 -0.45 -34.09 -11.41
CA ARG A 653 -0.66 -33.48 -10.10
C ARG A 653 -0.63 -31.96 -10.20
N PRO A 654 -1.69 -31.25 -9.78
CA PRO A 654 -1.65 -29.79 -9.73
C PRO A 654 -0.68 -29.33 -8.65
N GLU A 655 0.03 -28.24 -8.93
CA GLU A 655 1.00 -27.58 -8.05
C GLU A 655 0.56 -26.14 -7.74
N GLU A 656 1.20 -25.52 -6.75
CA GLU A 656 1.01 -24.09 -6.48
C GLU A 656 1.35 -23.23 -7.71
N GLY A 657 0.58 -22.17 -7.94
CA GLY A 657 0.78 -21.27 -9.09
C GLY A 657 0.19 -21.78 -10.42
N GLY A 658 -0.61 -22.86 -10.41
CA GLY A 658 -1.32 -23.35 -11.59
C GLY A 658 -0.46 -24.20 -12.54
N ALA A 659 0.72 -24.64 -12.08
CA ALA A 659 1.53 -25.62 -12.79
C ALA A 659 0.98 -27.04 -12.63
N LEU A 660 1.32 -27.91 -13.58
CA LEU A 660 0.99 -29.33 -13.57
C LEU A 660 2.29 -30.13 -13.53
N ARG A 661 2.45 -30.96 -12.51
CA ARG A 661 3.50 -31.99 -12.45
C ARG A 661 3.01 -33.22 -13.20
N ILE A 662 3.70 -33.55 -14.27
CA ILE A 662 3.41 -34.64 -15.19
C ILE A 662 4.53 -35.65 -15.07
N ARG A 663 4.21 -36.85 -14.60
CA ARG A 663 5.20 -37.93 -14.45
C ARG A 663 4.85 -39.10 -15.34
N LEU A 664 5.79 -39.49 -16.19
CA LEU A 664 5.66 -40.69 -17.03
C LEU A 664 5.72 -41.95 -16.17
N GLN A 665 4.81 -42.87 -16.44
CA GLN A 665 4.76 -44.16 -15.78
C GLN A 665 5.44 -45.23 -16.66
N LYS A 666 6.34 -46.01 -16.06
CA LYS A 666 6.93 -47.17 -16.74
C LYS A 666 5.91 -48.29 -16.81
N ARG A 667 5.20 -48.39 -17.94
CA ARG A 667 4.25 -49.47 -18.20
C ARG A 667 4.97 -50.82 -18.25
N ARG A 668 4.47 -51.83 -17.52
CA ARG A 668 5.02 -53.20 -17.50
C ARG A 668 4.58 -54.10 -18.67
N GLY A 669 4.09 -53.56 -19.79
CA GLY A 669 3.57 -54.37 -20.91
C GLY A 669 3.80 -53.77 -22.31
N LYS A 670 4.10 -54.62 -23.30
CA LYS A 670 4.47 -54.27 -24.71
C LYS A 670 3.26 -54.12 -25.67
N GLY A 671 2.09 -53.69 -25.20
CA GLY A 671 0.89 -53.53 -26.05
C GLY A 671 0.70 -52.09 -26.53
N LYS A 672 0.35 -51.88 -27.82
CA LYS A 672 -0.08 -50.58 -28.36
C LYS A 672 -1.36 -50.12 -27.64
N VAL A 673 -1.45 -48.83 -27.29
CA VAL A 673 -2.63 -48.23 -26.65
C VAL A 673 -3.51 -47.59 -27.73
N ALA A 674 -4.81 -47.90 -27.71
CA ALA A 674 -5.78 -47.29 -28.61
C ALA A 674 -6.31 -45.99 -28.00
N LEU A 675 -5.56 -44.88 -28.17
CA LEU A 675 -5.85 -43.60 -27.52
C LEU A 675 -7.27 -43.07 -27.80
N TYR A 676 -7.80 -43.30 -29.00
CA TYR A 676 -9.17 -42.90 -29.38
C TYR A 676 -10.28 -43.74 -28.71
N GLN A 677 -9.94 -44.85 -28.04
CA GLN A 677 -10.88 -45.62 -27.22
C GLN A 677 -10.95 -45.12 -25.77
N ALA A 678 -10.24 -44.06 -25.41
CA ALA A 678 -10.36 -43.44 -24.10
C ALA A 678 -11.82 -42.99 -23.85
N PRO A 679 -12.37 -43.17 -22.63
CA PRO A 679 -13.72 -42.74 -22.30
C PRO A 679 -14.00 -41.26 -22.63
N ILE A 680 -13.01 -40.40 -22.42
CA ILE A 680 -13.08 -38.96 -22.72
C ILE A 680 -13.31 -38.73 -24.22
N ILE A 681 -12.51 -39.39 -25.07
CA ILE A 681 -12.64 -39.27 -26.51
C ILE A 681 -13.98 -39.85 -26.96
N GLN A 682 -14.38 -41.03 -26.51
CA GLN A 682 -15.66 -41.63 -26.89
C GLN A 682 -16.87 -40.75 -26.53
N LYS A 683 -16.82 -40.06 -25.38
CA LYS A 683 -17.83 -39.09 -24.97
C LYS A 683 -17.87 -37.89 -25.91
N LEU A 684 -16.71 -37.31 -26.24
CA LEU A 684 -16.63 -36.19 -27.18
C LEU A 684 -17.12 -36.59 -28.59
N GLN A 685 -16.75 -37.77 -29.06
CA GLN A 685 -17.18 -38.30 -30.37
C GLN A 685 -18.70 -38.52 -30.42
N ALA A 686 -19.31 -39.01 -29.34
CA ALA A 686 -20.75 -39.20 -29.24
C ALA A 686 -21.51 -37.86 -29.32
N ILE A 687 -21.00 -36.81 -28.66
CA ILE A 687 -21.59 -35.46 -28.74
C ILE A 687 -21.36 -34.83 -30.13
N ALA A 688 -20.17 -35.02 -30.70
CA ALA A 688 -19.75 -34.43 -31.96
C ALA A 688 -20.55 -34.93 -33.19
N TRP A 689 -20.90 -36.22 -33.20
CA TRP A 689 -21.46 -36.90 -34.38
C TRP A 689 -22.73 -37.71 -34.12
N GLY A 690 -23.22 -37.77 -32.87
CA GLY A 690 -24.35 -38.61 -32.47
C GLY A 690 -23.96 -40.09 -32.30
N GLU A 691 -24.76 -40.85 -31.56
CA GLU A 691 -24.48 -42.27 -31.27
C GLU A 691 -24.53 -43.19 -32.51
N GLU A 692 -25.17 -42.75 -33.60
CA GLU A 692 -25.42 -43.57 -34.80
C GLU A 692 -24.26 -43.63 -35.83
N ARG A 693 -23.17 -42.86 -35.66
CA ARG A 693 -22.01 -42.85 -36.59
C ARG A 693 -20.71 -43.43 -36.03
N ARG A 694 -20.78 -44.34 -35.06
CA ARG A 694 -19.59 -44.97 -34.44
C ARG A 694 -18.81 -45.94 -35.37
N SER A 695 -19.36 -46.37 -36.51
CA SER A 695 -18.83 -47.48 -37.31
C SER A 695 -17.84 -47.15 -38.42
N HIS A 696 -17.53 -45.87 -38.71
CA HIS A 696 -16.73 -45.50 -39.90
C HIS A 696 -15.40 -44.76 -39.62
N LEU A 697 -15.05 -44.49 -38.35
CA LEU A 697 -13.83 -43.74 -38.00
C LEU A 697 -12.79 -44.56 -37.21
N SER A 698 -12.97 -45.87 -37.07
CA SER A 698 -12.05 -46.76 -36.35
C SER A 698 -11.00 -47.45 -37.23
N SER A 699 -10.72 -46.95 -38.44
CA SER A 699 -9.65 -47.44 -39.32
C SER A 699 -8.46 -46.50 -39.34
#